data_AF-A0A496S9R7-F1
#
_entry.id   AF-A0A496S9R7-F1
#
_cell.length_a   1.000
_cell.length_b   1.000
_cell.length_c   1.000
_cell.angle_alpha   90.00
_cell.angle_beta   90.00
_cell.angle_gamma   90.00
#
_symmetry.space_group_name_H-M   'P 1'
#
loop_
_entity.id
_entity.type
_entity.pdbx_description
1 polymer ?
#
loop_
_entity_poly.entity_id
_entity_poly.type
_entity_poly.pdbx_seq_one_letter_code
_entity_poly.pdbx_strand_id
1 'polypeptide(L)'
;MSNHSLVVDLYQLTMGQVYFKYKRNTQASFDLFIRSPRRPFYVACGIDDALQALENFKFTQADIDYLRSLGMFDEAFLKYLEGFRFKGTVWAVSEPEIIFAPEPILRVTADIVEAQIVESTLLNKINLATTLATKAARVVLSAKGKGVYDFSLRRTQGIEGALACAKYSYMVGVKGTSFCLAGKIYKIPVVGTMAHSYVMSFDREVESFLNFAKEFPTKTVLLIDTYDVKKGALSAIRVAKFLKRRGIDLVGIRLDSGDLGRDARYLRELLDKEGFIDVIIFASGNLDEYKIKKLVEEKAPIDAFGVGTNMGCSSDLPFTDVIYKLGEIKEKGSSFIPAMKLSEGKTTYPGRKQIFREFDKEGKMIGDWLGLDNETSKGKKLFRKVMEKGKRIYREKNLEEKKKIFLQKLSSVPSYLKEIDSSSSYPVRITKKLLNLTTTLTEQIKKRIEEKVVFLDIDTQVDFLDKKGALYVPGGDKIIRNLKLLTKFAFQKNILILSSQDTHRKDDPEFKEFPPHCIKNTKGYKKIKDTLLKKYKIISFRKIYSPQELRKIKDCYPQIILEKNILNLFSNPNTLNLLEIMFPEKVVVYGVVTEYCVKEAVEGLLKNDFKVILVEDAIKEISKKEKDKLFSIWKKRGVEFTTTKKILKELGDIK
;
A
#
# COMPACT_ATOMS: atom_id res chain seq x y z
N MET A 1 3.42 -18.60 -20.64
CA MET A 1 2.89 -17.22 -20.58
C MET A 1 4.06 -16.28 -20.75
N SER A 2 3.91 -15.27 -21.59
CA SER A 2 4.91 -14.24 -21.90
C SER A 2 5.49 -13.61 -20.63
N ASN A 3 6.77 -13.28 -20.66
CA ASN A 3 7.41 -12.50 -19.61
C ASN A 3 6.88 -11.08 -19.68
N HIS A 4 6.22 -10.62 -18.61
CA HIS A 4 5.57 -9.31 -18.56
C HIS A 4 6.26 -8.39 -17.54
N SER A 5 7.55 -8.14 -17.75
CA SER A 5 8.43 -7.30 -16.92
C SER A 5 7.90 -5.89 -16.70
N LEU A 6 7.11 -5.38 -17.66
CA LEU A 6 6.48 -4.05 -17.60
C LEU A 6 5.07 -4.06 -16.99
N VAL A 7 4.60 -5.17 -16.40
CA VAL A 7 3.38 -5.19 -15.55
C VAL A 7 3.74 -4.64 -14.17
N VAL A 8 4.10 -3.36 -14.18
CA VAL A 8 4.50 -2.53 -13.06
C VAL A 8 3.91 -1.14 -13.27
N ASP A 9 3.61 -0.44 -12.19
CA ASP A 9 3.26 0.97 -12.29
C ASP A 9 4.54 1.81 -12.42
N LEU A 10 4.48 2.89 -13.21
CA LEU A 10 5.65 3.77 -13.44
C LEU A 10 6.29 4.25 -12.13
N TYR A 11 5.48 4.51 -11.10
CA TYR A 11 5.97 4.96 -9.80
C TYR A 11 6.91 3.95 -9.13
N GLN A 12 6.78 2.65 -9.43
CA GLN A 12 7.65 1.61 -8.87
C GLN A 12 9.06 1.70 -9.45
N LEU A 13 9.17 2.04 -10.73
CA LEU A 13 10.44 2.25 -11.40
C LEU A 13 11.08 3.58 -10.98
N THR A 14 10.29 4.67 -10.87
CA THR A 14 10.83 5.96 -10.43
C THR A 14 11.29 5.92 -8.97
N MET A 15 10.52 5.31 -8.06
CA MET A 15 10.99 5.02 -6.70
C MET A 15 12.17 4.04 -6.70
N GLY A 16 12.15 3.03 -7.58
CA GLY A 16 13.24 2.09 -7.77
C GLY A 16 14.58 2.78 -8.07
N GLN A 17 14.59 3.78 -8.96
CA GLN A 17 15.78 4.59 -9.24
C GLN A 17 16.25 5.41 -8.02
N VAL A 18 15.32 6.05 -7.30
CA VAL A 18 15.65 6.80 -6.08
C VAL A 18 16.24 5.87 -5.02
N TYR A 19 15.64 4.70 -4.81
CA TYR A 19 16.18 3.69 -3.90
C TYR A 19 17.53 3.16 -4.38
N PHE A 20 17.71 2.91 -5.67
CA PHE A 20 18.98 2.50 -6.25
C PHE A 20 20.10 3.52 -6.00
N LYS A 21 19.78 4.82 -5.97
CA LYS A 21 20.75 5.89 -5.72
C LYS A 21 21.03 6.12 -4.23
N TYR A 22 20.00 6.08 -3.38
CA TYR A 22 20.11 6.55 -1.99
C TYR A 22 19.91 5.47 -0.92
N LYS A 23 19.34 4.32 -1.26
CA LYS A 23 18.97 3.23 -0.33
C LYS A 23 19.39 1.84 -0.81
N ARG A 24 20.31 1.75 -1.76
CA ARG A 24 20.76 0.48 -2.32
C ARG A 24 21.29 -0.48 -1.25
N ASN A 25 21.01 -1.77 -1.38
CA ASN A 25 21.35 -2.81 -0.41
C ASN A 25 20.59 -2.70 0.93
N THR A 26 19.53 -1.88 1.00
CA THR A 26 18.61 -1.87 2.13
C THR A 26 17.64 -3.04 1.97
N GLN A 27 17.57 -3.92 2.96
CA GLN A 27 16.55 -4.98 2.96
C GLN A 27 15.22 -4.41 3.44
N ALA A 28 14.12 -4.77 2.81
CA ALA A 28 12.78 -4.33 3.17
C ALA A 28 11.82 -5.51 3.22
N SER A 29 10.95 -5.54 4.23
CA SER A 29 9.88 -6.52 4.34
C SER A 29 8.53 -5.86 4.11
N PHE A 30 7.80 -6.32 3.11
CA PHE A 30 6.45 -5.86 2.78
C PHE A 30 5.44 -6.97 2.97
N ASP A 31 4.32 -6.67 3.59
CA ASP A 31 3.19 -7.58 3.76
C ASP A 31 2.07 -7.23 2.79
N LEU A 32 1.49 -8.28 2.20
CA LEU A 32 0.35 -8.25 1.31
C LEU A 32 -0.85 -8.83 2.04
N PHE A 33 -1.86 -8.00 2.34
CA PHE A 33 -2.98 -8.37 3.21
C PHE A 33 -4.27 -7.65 2.82
N ILE A 34 -5.41 -8.18 3.27
CA ILE A 34 -6.73 -7.57 3.05
C ILE A 34 -6.94 -6.50 4.12
N ARG A 35 -7.19 -5.26 3.75
CA ARG A 35 -7.28 -4.15 4.71
C ARG A 35 -8.51 -4.23 5.61
N SER A 36 -9.69 -4.44 5.01
CA SER A 36 -10.98 -4.30 5.69
C SER A 36 -11.90 -5.49 5.41
N PRO A 37 -12.55 -6.05 6.44
CA PRO A 37 -13.48 -7.16 6.25
C PRO A 37 -14.78 -6.66 5.61
N ARG A 38 -15.10 -7.20 4.44
CA ARG A 38 -16.37 -7.02 3.70
C ARG A 38 -17.10 -8.34 3.44
N ARG A 39 -16.46 -9.46 3.81
CA ARG A 39 -17.02 -10.83 3.79
C ARG A 39 -16.63 -11.53 5.09
N PRO A 40 -17.41 -12.53 5.56
CA PRO A 40 -17.14 -13.24 6.82
C PRO A 40 -15.77 -13.94 6.85
N PHE A 41 -15.29 -14.38 5.68
CA PHE A 41 -13.94 -14.91 5.46
C PHE A 41 -13.52 -14.67 4.01
N TYR A 42 -12.23 -14.90 3.75
CA TYR A 42 -11.66 -14.92 2.41
C TYR A 42 -10.88 -16.21 2.17
N VAL A 43 -10.72 -16.57 0.90
CA VAL A 43 -9.90 -17.71 0.49
C VAL A 43 -8.65 -17.19 -0.22
N ALA A 44 -7.52 -17.19 0.48
CA ALA A 44 -6.23 -16.80 -0.05
C ALA A 44 -5.76 -17.78 -1.14
N CYS A 45 -5.74 -17.28 -2.37
CA CYS A 45 -5.28 -17.98 -3.58
C CYS A 45 -4.38 -17.07 -4.43
N GLY A 46 -3.79 -17.63 -5.48
CA GLY A 46 -2.88 -16.96 -6.41
C GLY A 46 -1.42 -16.96 -5.99
N ILE A 47 -1.06 -17.67 -4.91
CA ILE A 47 0.30 -17.71 -4.36
C ILE A 47 1.22 -18.43 -5.34
N ASP A 48 0.82 -19.58 -5.89
CA ASP A 48 1.65 -20.30 -6.86
C ASP A 48 1.88 -19.49 -8.15
N ASP A 49 0.87 -18.74 -8.62
CA ASP A 49 1.00 -17.86 -9.79
C ASP A 49 1.86 -16.63 -9.51
N ALA A 50 1.78 -16.08 -8.29
CA ALA A 50 2.62 -14.98 -7.83
C ALA A 50 4.09 -15.42 -7.75
N LEU A 51 4.36 -16.59 -7.16
CA LEU A 51 5.72 -17.14 -7.09
C LEU A 51 6.28 -17.45 -8.47
N GLN A 52 5.48 -18.04 -9.37
CA GLN A 52 5.89 -18.27 -10.75
C GLN A 52 6.23 -16.96 -11.48
N ALA A 53 5.49 -15.89 -11.22
CA ALA A 53 5.78 -14.57 -11.79
C ALA A 53 7.11 -14.01 -11.28
N LEU A 54 7.38 -14.14 -9.98
CA LEU A 54 8.66 -13.74 -9.38
C LEU A 54 9.85 -14.53 -9.93
N GLU A 55 9.71 -15.85 -10.07
CA GLU A 55 10.76 -16.75 -10.60
C GLU A 55 11.16 -16.38 -12.04
N ASN A 56 10.19 -15.93 -12.83
CA ASN A 56 10.39 -15.58 -14.24
C ASN A 56 10.63 -14.08 -14.47
N PHE A 57 10.58 -13.25 -13.42
CA PHE A 57 10.66 -11.80 -13.54
C PHE A 57 12.06 -11.36 -14.02
N LYS A 58 12.11 -10.84 -15.24
CA LYS A 58 13.32 -10.27 -15.85
C LYS A 58 12.92 -9.20 -16.86
N PHE A 59 13.68 -8.12 -16.98
CA PHE A 59 13.51 -7.19 -18.10
C PHE A 59 14.15 -7.77 -19.36
N THR A 60 13.47 -7.62 -20.49
CA THR A 60 14.01 -7.92 -21.82
C THR A 60 14.72 -6.71 -22.39
N GLN A 61 15.55 -6.89 -23.42
CA GLN A 61 16.21 -5.75 -24.08
C GLN A 61 15.20 -4.73 -24.62
N ALA A 62 14.10 -5.21 -25.21
CA ALA A 62 13.01 -4.36 -25.69
C ALA A 62 12.37 -3.52 -24.56
N ASP A 63 12.21 -4.09 -23.36
CA ASP A 63 11.71 -3.33 -22.21
C ASP A 63 12.69 -2.21 -21.81
N ILE A 64 13.99 -2.51 -21.83
CA ILE A 64 15.03 -1.53 -21.48
C ILE A 64 15.11 -0.41 -22.51
N ASP A 65 15.03 -0.74 -23.80
CA ASP A 65 15.04 0.25 -24.88
C ASP A 65 13.80 1.16 -24.80
N TYR A 66 12.64 0.59 -24.47
CA TYR A 66 11.43 1.36 -24.17
C TYR A 66 11.64 2.30 -22.97
N LEU A 67 12.13 1.80 -21.83
CA LEU A 67 12.37 2.62 -20.64
C LEU A 67 13.39 3.73 -20.91
N ARG A 68 14.43 3.46 -21.72
CA ARG A 68 15.40 4.46 -22.18
C ARG A 68 14.73 5.55 -23.01
N SER A 69 13.83 5.17 -23.92
CA SER A 69 13.12 6.13 -24.79
C SER A 69 12.25 7.14 -24.04
N LEU A 70 11.88 6.84 -22.78
CA LEU A 70 11.12 7.77 -21.94
C LEU A 70 11.97 8.97 -21.45
N GLY A 71 13.30 8.88 -21.47
CA GLY A 71 14.20 9.94 -21.01
C GLY A 71 14.13 10.22 -19.49
N MET A 72 13.54 9.32 -18.71
CA MET A 72 13.29 9.49 -17.27
C MET A 72 14.34 8.81 -16.37
N PHE A 73 15.09 7.85 -16.91
CA PHE A 73 15.92 6.94 -16.13
C PHE A 73 17.41 7.11 -16.43
N ASP A 74 18.22 7.11 -15.39
CA ASP A 74 19.68 7.14 -15.47
C ASP A 74 20.19 5.82 -16.10
N GLU A 75 21.17 5.87 -17.00
CA GLU A 75 21.74 4.67 -17.65
C GLU A 75 22.27 3.63 -16.65
N ALA A 76 22.77 4.08 -15.49
CA ALA A 76 23.21 3.18 -14.43
C ALA A 76 22.07 2.35 -13.82
N PHE A 77 20.87 2.92 -13.75
CA PHE A 77 19.67 2.21 -13.28
C PHE A 77 19.14 1.28 -14.38
N LEU A 78 19.10 1.72 -15.63
CA LEU A 78 18.72 0.86 -16.76
C LEU A 78 19.62 -0.38 -16.87
N LYS A 79 20.94 -0.20 -16.73
CA LYS A 79 21.90 -1.31 -16.67
C LYS A 79 21.67 -2.25 -15.49
N TYR A 80 21.18 -1.74 -14.36
CA TYR A 80 20.76 -2.59 -13.24
C TYR A 80 19.51 -3.41 -13.59
N LEU A 81 18.54 -2.82 -14.31
CA LEU A 81 17.34 -3.52 -14.76
C LEU A 81 17.63 -4.62 -15.79
N GLU A 82 18.59 -4.42 -16.71
CA GLU A 82 19.06 -5.44 -17.66
C GLU A 82 19.47 -6.74 -16.95
N GLY A 83 20.20 -6.62 -15.84
CA GLY A 83 20.65 -7.74 -15.01
C GLY A 83 19.65 -8.20 -13.95
N PHE A 84 18.45 -7.62 -13.90
CA PHE A 84 17.52 -7.83 -12.80
C PHE A 84 16.99 -9.27 -12.76
N ARG A 85 17.05 -9.86 -11.56
CA ARG A 85 16.31 -11.06 -11.18
C ARG A 85 15.84 -10.87 -9.76
N PHE A 86 14.62 -11.30 -9.46
CA PHE A 86 14.15 -11.32 -8.09
C PHE A 86 14.98 -12.33 -7.27
N LYS A 87 15.60 -11.87 -6.19
CA LYS A 87 16.43 -12.66 -5.27
C LYS A 87 15.89 -12.65 -3.85
N GLY A 88 14.69 -12.08 -3.66
CA GLY A 88 14.03 -12.01 -2.37
C GLY A 88 13.63 -13.37 -1.79
N THR A 89 13.19 -13.30 -0.54
CA THR A 89 12.53 -14.37 0.20
C THR A 89 11.04 -14.07 0.27
N VAL A 90 10.21 -15.09 0.09
CA VAL A 90 8.75 -14.96 0.22
C VAL A 90 8.24 -15.88 1.31
N TRP A 91 7.37 -15.35 2.16
CA TRP A 91 6.57 -16.10 3.13
C TRP A 91 5.10 -16.00 2.76
N ALA A 92 4.33 -17.05 2.94
CA ALA A 92 2.89 -17.02 2.64
C ALA A 92 2.13 -18.06 3.45
N VAL A 93 0.81 -17.92 3.46
CA VAL A 93 -0.10 -19.01 3.88
C VAL A 93 -0.08 -20.16 2.87
N SER A 94 -0.64 -21.32 3.23
CA SER A 94 -0.69 -22.47 2.32
C SER A 94 -1.94 -22.41 1.43
N GLU A 95 -1.78 -21.97 0.16
CA GLU A 95 -2.87 -21.95 -0.82
C GLU A 95 -3.49 -23.34 -1.03
N PRO A 96 -4.83 -23.46 -1.04
CA PRO A 96 -5.82 -22.46 -0.64
C PRO A 96 -5.92 -22.36 0.90
N GLU A 97 -5.99 -21.15 1.46
CA GLU A 97 -6.14 -20.93 2.92
C GLU A 97 -7.33 -20.03 3.24
N ILE A 98 -8.06 -20.33 4.31
CA ILE A 98 -9.10 -19.44 4.84
C ILE A 98 -8.40 -18.38 5.68
N ILE A 99 -8.64 -17.10 5.41
CA ILE A 99 -8.01 -15.97 6.11
C ILE A 99 -9.04 -14.87 6.41
N PHE A 100 -8.64 -13.97 7.31
CA PHE A 100 -9.46 -12.85 7.77
C PHE A 100 -8.69 -11.55 7.69
N ALA A 101 -9.36 -10.42 7.46
CA ALA A 101 -8.70 -9.13 7.53
C ALA A 101 -8.37 -8.77 9.00
N PRO A 102 -7.18 -8.22 9.34
CA PRO A 102 -6.09 -7.78 8.45
C PRO A 102 -4.89 -8.75 8.38
N GLU A 103 -5.13 -10.07 8.35
CA GLU A 103 -4.08 -11.08 8.30
C GLU A 103 -3.30 -11.05 6.97
N PRO A 104 -1.97 -11.23 6.99
CA PRO A 104 -1.17 -11.28 5.77
C PRO A 104 -1.43 -12.56 4.96
N ILE A 105 -1.50 -12.42 3.64
CA ILE A 105 -1.52 -13.53 2.67
C ILE A 105 -0.10 -13.92 2.28
N LEU A 106 0.74 -12.91 2.01
CA LEU A 106 2.10 -13.07 1.49
C LEU A 106 3.00 -11.95 2.03
N ARG A 107 4.27 -12.25 2.30
CA ARG A 107 5.32 -11.28 2.62
C ARG A 107 6.50 -11.44 1.68
N VAL A 108 7.02 -10.33 1.19
CA VAL A 108 8.28 -10.25 0.48
C VAL A 108 9.33 -9.62 1.38
N THR A 109 10.50 -10.25 1.48
CA THR A 109 11.71 -9.65 2.07
C THR A 109 12.83 -9.70 1.03
N ALA A 110 13.26 -8.53 0.53
CA ALA A 110 14.29 -8.42 -0.51
C ALA A 110 15.07 -7.11 -0.38
N ASP A 111 16.03 -6.86 -1.27
CA ASP A 111 16.52 -5.49 -1.50
C ASP A 111 15.32 -4.58 -1.81
N ILE A 112 15.30 -3.36 -1.27
CA ILE A 112 14.16 -2.47 -1.36
C ILE A 112 13.79 -2.12 -2.80
N VAL A 113 14.76 -2.10 -3.73
CA VAL A 113 14.48 -1.91 -5.17
C VAL A 113 13.70 -3.11 -5.72
N GLU A 114 14.14 -4.33 -5.43
CA GLU A 114 13.46 -5.56 -5.85
C GLU A 114 12.07 -5.68 -5.23
N ALA A 115 11.94 -5.44 -3.92
CA ALA A 115 10.68 -5.52 -3.20
C ALA A 115 9.65 -4.49 -3.69
N GLN A 116 10.11 -3.35 -4.21
CA GLN A 116 9.27 -2.29 -4.75
C GLN A 116 8.78 -2.57 -6.18
N ILE A 117 9.65 -3.11 -7.04
CA ILE A 117 9.31 -3.39 -8.46
C ILE A 117 8.21 -4.46 -8.58
N VAL A 118 8.19 -5.44 -7.68
CA VAL A 118 7.25 -6.58 -7.79
C VAL A 118 5.84 -6.31 -7.24
N GLU A 119 5.60 -5.14 -6.63
CA GLU A 119 4.35 -4.83 -5.92
C GLU A 119 3.10 -4.98 -6.81
N SER A 120 3.06 -4.38 -8.00
CA SER A 120 1.83 -4.39 -8.83
C SER A 120 1.52 -5.78 -9.38
N THR A 121 2.55 -6.52 -9.78
CA THR A 121 2.38 -7.92 -10.22
C THR A 121 1.80 -8.79 -9.10
N LEU A 122 2.30 -8.64 -7.87
CA LEU A 122 1.80 -9.41 -6.72
C LEU A 122 0.38 -9.01 -6.32
N LEU A 123 0.10 -7.71 -6.27
CA LEU A 123 -1.24 -7.18 -5.98
C LEU A 123 -2.26 -7.69 -7.00
N ASN A 124 -1.96 -7.58 -8.29
CA ASN A 124 -2.86 -8.00 -9.35
C ASN A 124 -3.24 -9.49 -9.23
N LYS A 125 -2.24 -10.37 -9.09
CA LYS A 125 -2.45 -11.82 -9.02
C LYS A 125 -3.22 -12.24 -7.77
N ILE A 126 -2.77 -11.81 -6.60
CA ILE A 126 -3.39 -12.22 -5.33
C ILE A 126 -4.79 -11.64 -5.16
N ASN A 127 -5.00 -10.36 -5.54
CA ASN A 127 -6.31 -9.73 -5.44
C ASN A 127 -7.35 -10.45 -6.30
N LEU A 128 -7.03 -10.70 -7.59
CA LEU A 128 -7.96 -11.37 -8.50
C LEU A 128 -8.25 -12.80 -8.01
N ALA A 129 -7.22 -13.57 -7.69
CA ALA A 129 -7.35 -14.95 -7.26
C ALA A 129 -8.18 -15.10 -5.98
N THR A 130 -7.87 -14.29 -4.96
CA THR A 130 -8.57 -14.29 -3.67
C THR A 130 -10.03 -13.85 -3.83
N THR A 131 -10.29 -12.85 -4.69
CA THR A 131 -11.66 -12.37 -4.96
C THR A 131 -12.51 -13.47 -5.59
N LEU A 132 -12.02 -14.10 -6.66
CA LEU A 132 -12.74 -15.14 -7.40
C LEU A 132 -12.91 -16.41 -6.58
N ALA A 133 -11.87 -16.86 -5.86
CA ALA A 133 -11.95 -18.00 -4.95
C ALA A 133 -12.97 -17.76 -3.84
N THR A 134 -12.96 -16.58 -3.22
CA THR A 134 -13.91 -16.25 -2.14
C THR A 134 -15.35 -16.21 -2.69
N LYS A 135 -15.56 -15.64 -3.88
CA LYS A 135 -16.89 -15.59 -4.49
C LYS A 135 -17.41 -16.99 -4.81
N ALA A 136 -16.60 -17.82 -5.47
CA ALA A 136 -16.98 -19.19 -5.83
C ALA A 136 -17.24 -20.04 -4.58
N ALA A 137 -16.47 -19.87 -3.50
CA ALA A 137 -16.73 -20.56 -2.24
C ALA A 137 -18.11 -20.22 -1.65
N ARG A 138 -18.55 -18.94 -1.72
CA ARG A 138 -19.90 -18.53 -1.30
C ARG A 138 -20.99 -19.22 -2.13
N VAL A 139 -20.82 -19.25 -3.45
CA VAL A 139 -21.75 -19.93 -4.38
C VAL A 139 -21.86 -21.42 -4.07
N VAL A 140 -20.72 -22.10 -3.86
CA VAL A 140 -20.67 -23.53 -3.50
C VAL A 140 -21.34 -23.80 -2.15
N LEU A 141 -21.11 -22.94 -1.15
CA LEU A 141 -21.75 -23.06 0.17
C LEU A 141 -23.28 -22.92 0.08
N SER A 142 -23.77 -21.95 -0.70
CA SER A 142 -25.21 -21.76 -0.92
C SER A 142 -25.87 -22.94 -1.62
N ALA A 143 -25.14 -23.69 -2.44
CA ALA A 143 -25.65 -24.87 -3.13
C ALA A 143 -25.88 -26.08 -2.20
N LYS A 144 -25.40 -26.03 -0.94
CA LYS A 144 -25.57 -27.08 0.10
C LYS A 144 -25.33 -28.51 -0.43
N GLY A 145 -24.25 -28.70 -1.21
CA GLY A 145 -23.83 -30.00 -1.76
C GLY A 145 -24.26 -30.28 -3.20
N LYS A 146 -25.23 -29.52 -3.74
CA LYS A 146 -25.63 -29.58 -5.15
C LYS A 146 -24.47 -29.15 -6.07
N GLY A 147 -24.48 -29.63 -7.31
CA GLY A 147 -23.39 -29.35 -8.25
C GLY A 147 -23.33 -27.86 -8.63
N VAL A 148 -22.13 -27.29 -8.70
CA VAL A 148 -21.90 -25.93 -9.23
C VAL A 148 -20.89 -26.00 -10.35
N TYR A 149 -21.18 -25.33 -11.47
CA TYR A 149 -20.37 -25.33 -12.68
C TYR A 149 -20.11 -23.91 -13.17
N ASP A 150 -18.89 -23.68 -13.67
CA ASP A 150 -18.45 -22.37 -14.18
C ASP A 150 -18.87 -22.15 -15.64
N PHE A 151 -19.83 -21.24 -15.83
CA PHE A 151 -20.32 -20.75 -17.12
C PHE A 151 -19.91 -19.28 -17.38
N SER A 152 -18.77 -18.84 -16.82
CA SER A 152 -18.45 -17.42 -16.72
C SER A 152 -17.69 -16.82 -17.91
N LEU A 153 -17.07 -17.66 -18.76
CA LEU A 153 -16.14 -17.25 -19.83
C LEU A 153 -16.60 -16.03 -20.65
N ARG A 154 -17.88 -15.99 -21.02
CA ARG A 154 -18.42 -14.95 -21.91
C ARG A 154 -18.60 -13.57 -21.25
N ARG A 155 -18.37 -13.45 -19.93
CA ARG A 155 -18.56 -12.21 -19.15
C ARG A 155 -17.38 -11.82 -18.29
N THR A 156 -16.53 -12.78 -17.93
CA THR A 156 -15.26 -12.50 -17.24
C THR A 156 -14.44 -11.45 -17.98
N GLN A 157 -13.77 -10.59 -17.22
CA GLN A 157 -13.01 -9.45 -17.76
C GLN A 157 -11.68 -9.92 -18.38
N GLY A 158 -11.72 -10.20 -19.68
CA GLY A 158 -10.57 -10.70 -20.44
C GLY A 158 -10.28 -12.19 -20.27
N ILE A 159 -9.42 -12.72 -21.14
CA ILE A 159 -9.09 -14.16 -21.19
C ILE A 159 -8.36 -14.61 -19.92
N GLU A 160 -7.43 -13.78 -19.40
CA GLU A 160 -6.71 -14.10 -18.16
C GLU A 160 -7.67 -14.14 -16.96
N GLY A 161 -8.64 -13.22 -16.89
CA GLY A 161 -9.70 -13.24 -15.89
C GLY A 161 -10.57 -14.51 -15.98
N ALA A 162 -10.88 -14.96 -17.21
CA ALA A 162 -11.61 -16.22 -17.43
C ALA A 162 -10.82 -17.45 -16.97
N LEU A 163 -9.52 -17.51 -17.29
CA LEU A 163 -8.64 -18.59 -16.85
C LEU A 163 -8.48 -18.61 -15.33
N ALA A 164 -8.31 -17.44 -14.71
CA ALA A 164 -8.27 -17.29 -13.26
C ALA A 164 -9.57 -17.78 -12.62
N CYS A 165 -10.73 -17.37 -13.16
CA CYS A 165 -12.04 -17.80 -12.66
C CYS A 165 -12.17 -19.32 -12.69
N ALA A 166 -11.92 -19.97 -13.83
CA ALA A 166 -11.98 -21.42 -13.94
C ALA A 166 -11.03 -22.13 -12.95
N LYS A 167 -9.77 -21.66 -12.86
CA LYS A 167 -8.75 -22.23 -11.96
C LYS A 167 -9.15 -22.15 -10.49
N TYR A 168 -9.45 -20.95 -10.01
CA TYR A 168 -9.65 -20.71 -8.58
C TYR A 168 -11.04 -21.12 -8.11
N SER A 169 -12.07 -21.04 -8.96
CA SER A 169 -13.40 -21.57 -8.62
C SER A 169 -13.38 -23.09 -8.46
N TYR A 170 -12.67 -23.81 -9.35
CA TYR A 170 -12.50 -25.26 -9.23
C TYR A 170 -11.79 -25.65 -7.92
N MET A 171 -10.75 -24.88 -7.56
CA MET A 171 -9.99 -25.08 -6.32
C MET A 171 -10.87 -24.99 -5.06
N VAL A 172 -11.98 -24.25 -5.10
CA VAL A 172 -12.87 -24.05 -3.94
C VAL A 172 -14.19 -24.81 -4.00
N GLY A 173 -14.33 -25.77 -4.93
CA GLY A 173 -15.45 -26.71 -4.92
C GLY A 173 -16.33 -26.71 -6.17
N VAL A 174 -16.12 -25.80 -7.13
CA VAL A 174 -16.79 -25.90 -8.44
C VAL A 174 -16.39 -27.22 -9.12
N LYS A 175 -17.36 -27.89 -9.75
CA LYS A 175 -17.20 -29.26 -10.26
C LYS A 175 -16.65 -29.33 -11.68
N GLY A 176 -16.82 -28.28 -12.48
CA GLY A 176 -16.30 -28.20 -13.84
C GLY A 176 -16.51 -26.82 -14.46
N THR A 177 -15.98 -26.63 -15.66
CA THR A 177 -16.05 -25.35 -16.41
C THR A 177 -16.51 -25.59 -17.84
N SER A 178 -17.21 -24.61 -18.42
CA SER A 178 -17.50 -24.57 -19.86
C SER A 178 -16.30 -24.12 -20.70
N PHE A 179 -15.22 -23.65 -20.06
CA PHE A 179 -14.08 -23.07 -20.77
C PHE A 179 -13.08 -24.15 -21.23
N CYS A 180 -13.15 -24.53 -22.51
CA CYS A 180 -12.29 -25.56 -23.10
C CYS A 180 -10.79 -25.34 -22.87
N LEU A 181 -10.29 -24.09 -22.98
CA LEU A 181 -8.87 -23.80 -22.75
C LEU A 181 -8.47 -24.07 -21.31
N ALA A 182 -9.30 -23.67 -20.33
CA ALA A 182 -9.06 -23.97 -18.93
C ALA A 182 -9.04 -25.48 -18.68
N GLY A 183 -9.97 -26.23 -19.28
CA GLY A 183 -9.95 -27.70 -19.23
C GLY A 183 -8.65 -28.30 -19.79
N LYS A 184 -8.16 -27.80 -20.93
CA LYS A 184 -6.91 -28.27 -21.56
C LYS A 184 -5.70 -28.05 -20.65
N ILE A 185 -5.53 -26.84 -20.11
CA ILE A 185 -4.32 -26.43 -19.38
C ILE A 185 -4.33 -26.85 -17.91
N TYR A 186 -5.50 -26.84 -17.26
CA TYR A 186 -5.64 -27.10 -15.83
C TYR A 186 -6.21 -28.49 -15.51
N LYS A 187 -6.61 -29.26 -16.54
CA LYS A 187 -7.25 -30.57 -16.40
C LYS A 187 -8.54 -30.54 -15.58
N ILE A 188 -9.24 -29.40 -15.63
CA ILE A 188 -10.57 -29.23 -15.03
C ILE A 188 -11.59 -29.98 -15.91
N PRO A 189 -12.55 -30.72 -15.33
CA PRO A 189 -13.64 -31.32 -16.09
C PRO A 189 -14.38 -30.27 -16.92
N VAL A 190 -14.49 -30.50 -18.23
CA VAL A 190 -15.22 -29.62 -19.14
C VAL A 190 -16.68 -30.05 -19.17
N VAL A 191 -17.57 -29.08 -18.96
CA VAL A 191 -19.02 -29.29 -18.93
C VAL A 191 -19.69 -28.32 -19.88
N GLY A 192 -20.55 -28.84 -20.75
CA GLY A 192 -21.34 -28.06 -21.67
C GLY A 192 -22.66 -28.79 -21.95
N THR A 193 -23.68 -28.03 -22.32
CA THR A 193 -24.97 -28.57 -22.74
C THR A 193 -25.23 -28.10 -24.18
N MET A 194 -26.37 -27.47 -24.44
CA MET A 194 -26.73 -26.79 -25.68
C MET A 194 -27.10 -25.32 -25.41
N ALA A 195 -27.22 -24.52 -26.47
CA ALA A 195 -27.60 -23.11 -26.40
C ALA A 195 -28.92 -22.88 -27.15
N HIS A 196 -29.64 -21.81 -26.81
CA HIS A 196 -30.89 -21.45 -27.51
C HIS A 196 -30.69 -21.30 -29.02
N SER A 197 -29.55 -20.76 -29.46
CA SER A 197 -29.24 -20.63 -30.89
C SER A 197 -29.22 -21.97 -31.64
N TYR A 198 -28.81 -23.05 -30.97
CA TYR A 198 -28.87 -24.40 -31.55
C TYR A 198 -30.32 -24.89 -31.65
N VAL A 199 -31.14 -24.67 -30.62
CA VAL A 199 -32.56 -25.07 -30.66
C VAL A 199 -33.33 -24.28 -31.72
N MET A 200 -33.06 -22.98 -31.85
CA MET A 200 -33.69 -22.08 -32.80
C MET A 200 -33.30 -22.35 -34.26
N SER A 201 -32.21 -23.08 -34.51
CA SER A 201 -31.78 -23.42 -35.87
C SER A 201 -32.55 -24.60 -36.48
N PHE A 202 -33.53 -25.15 -35.78
CA PHE A 202 -34.39 -26.23 -36.26
C PHE A 202 -35.84 -25.75 -36.32
N ASP A 203 -36.58 -26.22 -37.33
CA ASP A 203 -38.01 -25.92 -37.47
C ASP A 203 -38.83 -26.41 -36.26
N ARG A 204 -38.35 -27.49 -35.62
CA ARG A 204 -39.02 -28.11 -34.48
C ARG A 204 -38.03 -28.34 -33.34
N GLU A 205 -38.40 -27.82 -32.15
CA GLU A 205 -37.59 -27.96 -30.93
C GLU A 205 -37.21 -29.43 -30.61
N VAL A 206 -38.17 -30.35 -30.70
CA VAL A 206 -37.92 -31.78 -30.42
C VAL A 206 -36.89 -32.41 -31.36
N GLU A 207 -36.74 -31.92 -32.60
CA GLU A 207 -35.75 -32.43 -33.54
C GLU A 207 -34.34 -32.01 -33.13
N SER A 208 -34.18 -30.78 -32.63
CA SER A 208 -32.92 -30.33 -32.04
C SER A 208 -32.50 -31.23 -30.87
N PHE A 209 -33.44 -31.57 -29.98
CA PHE A 209 -33.16 -32.43 -28.82
C PHE A 209 -32.81 -33.85 -29.24
N LEU A 210 -33.57 -34.42 -30.19
CA LEU A 210 -33.34 -35.76 -30.69
C LEU A 210 -31.99 -35.89 -31.40
N ASN A 211 -31.63 -34.90 -32.22
CA ASN A 211 -30.37 -34.93 -32.96
C ASN A 211 -29.17 -34.76 -32.02
N PHE A 212 -29.26 -33.86 -31.04
CA PHE A 212 -28.22 -33.73 -30.02
C PHE A 212 -28.06 -35.03 -29.19
N ALA A 213 -29.19 -35.65 -28.83
CA ALA A 213 -29.21 -36.91 -28.07
C ALA A 213 -28.64 -38.11 -28.84
N LYS A 214 -28.75 -38.12 -30.17
CA LYS A 214 -28.13 -39.16 -31.02
C LYS A 214 -26.61 -39.02 -31.07
N GLU A 215 -26.11 -37.78 -31.14
CA GLU A 215 -24.68 -37.51 -31.25
C GLU A 215 -23.95 -37.62 -29.89
N PHE A 216 -24.60 -37.18 -28.81
CA PHE A 216 -24.02 -37.14 -27.46
C PHE A 216 -24.85 -37.92 -26.41
N PRO A 217 -25.17 -39.21 -26.65
CA PRO A 217 -26.17 -39.95 -25.88
C PRO A 217 -25.87 -40.04 -24.38
N THR A 218 -24.60 -40.10 -23.98
CA THR A 218 -24.18 -40.23 -22.57
C THR A 218 -23.89 -38.91 -21.87
N LYS A 219 -24.07 -37.77 -22.56
CA LYS A 219 -23.79 -36.42 -22.04
C LYS A 219 -24.93 -35.43 -22.30
N THR A 220 -26.11 -35.93 -22.66
CA THR A 220 -27.22 -35.09 -23.13
C THR A 220 -27.93 -34.40 -21.97
N VAL A 221 -27.84 -33.07 -21.95
CA VAL A 221 -28.66 -32.20 -21.10
C VAL A 221 -29.45 -31.23 -22.00
N LEU A 222 -30.77 -31.36 -22.03
CA LEU A 222 -31.66 -30.66 -22.98
C LEU A 222 -32.11 -29.29 -22.45
N LEU A 223 -31.98 -28.23 -23.25
CA LEU A 223 -32.42 -26.87 -22.89
C LEU A 223 -33.88 -26.66 -23.31
N ILE A 224 -34.81 -26.61 -22.36
CA ILE A 224 -36.24 -26.76 -22.64
C ILE A 224 -37.06 -25.47 -22.58
N ASP A 225 -36.43 -24.33 -22.25
CA ASP A 225 -37.10 -23.05 -22.06
C ASP A 225 -36.86 -22.07 -23.22
N THR A 226 -36.64 -22.61 -24.43
CA THR A 226 -36.44 -21.76 -25.63
C THR A 226 -37.75 -21.07 -26.06
N TYR A 227 -38.87 -21.78 -26.02
CA TYR A 227 -40.17 -21.26 -26.44
C TYR A 227 -41.24 -21.34 -25.34
N ASP A 228 -41.40 -22.52 -24.73
CA ASP A 228 -42.37 -22.77 -23.67
C ASP A 228 -41.90 -23.96 -22.82
N VAL A 229 -41.70 -23.74 -21.53
CA VAL A 229 -41.15 -24.75 -20.60
C VAL A 229 -41.98 -26.03 -20.56
N LYS A 230 -43.32 -25.93 -20.61
CA LYS A 230 -44.20 -27.11 -20.52
C LYS A 230 -44.13 -27.93 -21.79
N LYS A 231 -44.18 -27.28 -22.96
CA LYS A 231 -44.03 -27.96 -24.26
C LYS A 231 -42.62 -28.54 -24.40
N GLY A 232 -41.59 -27.81 -23.99
CA GLY A 232 -40.21 -28.27 -23.99
C GLY A 232 -39.99 -29.48 -23.08
N ALA A 233 -40.62 -29.52 -21.91
CA ALA A 233 -40.60 -30.68 -21.02
C ALA A 233 -41.21 -31.93 -21.67
N LEU A 234 -42.36 -31.79 -22.32
CA LEU A 234 -42.98 -32.89 -23.07
C LEU A 234 -42.10 -33.38 -24.23
N SER A 235 -41.44 -32.45 -24.94
CA SER A 235 -40.45 -32.78 -25.97
C SER A 235 -39.26 -33.55 -25.39
N ALA A 236 -38.73 -33.12 -24.24
CA ALA A 236 -37.63 -33.79 -23.57
C ALA A 236 -38.00 -35.21 -23.10
N ILE A 237 -39.22 -35.42 -22.59
CA ILE A 237 -39.73 -36.75 -22.19
C ILE A 237 -39.84 -37.68 -23.39
N ARG A 238 -40.29 -37.18 -24.55
CA ARG A 238 -40.31 -37.96 -25.79
C ARG A 238 -38.91 -38.44 -26.18
N VAL A 239 -37.90 -37.58 -26.04
CA VAL A 239 -36.49 -37.93 -26.29
C VAL A 239 -35.97 -38.90 -25.23
N ALA A 240 -36.31 -38.71 -23.95
CA ALA A 240 -35.95 -39.64 -22.87
C ALA A 240 -36.51 -41.05 -23.11
N LYS A 241 -37.79 -41.18 -23.49
CA LYS A 241 -38.39 -42.47 -23.88
C LYS A 241 -37.72 -43.09 -25.10
N PHE A 242 -37.26 -42.27 -26.05
CA PHE A 242 -36.51 -42.76 -27.21
C PHE A 242 -35.13 -43.31 -26.80
N LEU A 243 -34.38 -42.58 -25.96
CA LEU A 243 -33.09 -43.05 -25.45
C LEU A 243 -33.26 -44.32 -24.60
N LYS A 244 -34.28 -44.37 -23.74
CA LYS A 244 -34.54 -45.53 -22.87
C LYS A 244 -34.78 -46.82 -23.67
N ARG A 245 -35.51 -46.73 -24.80
CA ARG A 245 -35.70 -47.85 -25.74
C ARG A 245 -34.40 -48.36 -26.36
N ARG A 246 -33.33 -47.57 -26.30
CA ARG A 246 -31.98 -47.93 -26.77
C ARG A 246 -31.03 -48.29 -25.61
N GLY A 247 -31.55 -48.44 -24.39
CA GLY A 247 -30.76 -48.76 -23.21
C GLY A 247 -29.91 -47.59 -22.70
N ILE A 248 -30.26 -46.35 -23.05
CA ILE A 248 -29.52 -45.14 -22.65
C ILE A 248 -30.43 -44.26 -21.81
N ASP A 249 -29.95 -43.78 -20.68
CA ASP A 249 -30.67 -42.83 -19.84
C ASP A 249 -30.33 -41.38 -20.23
N LEU A 250 -31.35 -40.52 -20.28
CA LEU A 250 -31.15 -39.09 -20.44
C LEU A 250 -30.43 -38.54 -19.21
N VAL A 251 -29.34 -37.78 -19.39
CA VAL A 251 -28.59 -37.24 -18.25
C VAL A 251 -29.40 -36.17 -17.53
N GLY A 252 -29.94 -35.19 -18.26
CA GLY A 252 -30.66 -34.09 -17.60
C GLY A 252 -31.43 -33.16 -18.52
N ILE A 253 -32.03 -32.16 -17.88
CA ILE A 253 -32.76 -31.05 -18.51
C ILE A 253 -32.25 -29.74 -17.89
N ARG A 254 -32.15 -28.68 -18.69
CA ARG A 254 -31.72 -27.34 -18.27
C ARG A 254 -32.84 -26.30 -18.37
N LEU A 255 -32.98 -25.51 -17.31
CA LEU A 255 -33.73 -24.24 -17.24
C LEU A 255 -32.74 -23.06 -17.19
N ASP A 256 -32.94 -22.02 -17.98
CA ASP A 256 -32.10 -20.80 -18.03
C ASP A 256 -32.87 -19.51 -17.70
N SER A 257 -34.21 -19.56 -17.63
CA SER A 257 -35.07 -18.40 -17.46
C SER A 257 -36.36 -18.75 -16.69
N GLY A 258 -37.21 -17.74 -16.44
CA GLY A 258 -38.48 -17.92 -15.74
C GLY A 258 -38.36 -18.06 -14.22
N ASP A 259 -39.38 -18.65 -13.61
CA ASP A 259 -39.38 -18.97 -12.17
C ASP A 259 -38.77 -20.36 -11.99
N LEU A 260 -37.44 -20.40 -11.84
CA LEU A 260 -36.68 -21.64 -11.71
C LEU A 260 -37.21 -22.56 -10.61
N GLY A 261 -37.74 -22.02 -9.51
CA GLY A 261 -38.27 -22.82 -8.41
C GLY A 261 -39.59 -23.47 -8.76
N ARG A 262 -40.52 -22.70 -9.33
CA ARG A 262 -41.82 -23.20 -9.81
C ARG A 262 -41.65 -24.21 -10.94
N ASP A 263 -40.82 -23.87 -11.92
CA ASP A 263 -40.65 -24.68 -13.12
C ASP A 263 -39.88 -25.98 -12.79
N ALA A 264 -38.90 -25.95 -11.89
CA ALA A 264 -38.24 -27.18 -11.42
C ALA A 264 -39.22 -28.15 -10.72
N ARG A 265 -40.14 -27.64 -9.87
CA ARG A 265 -41.17 -28.48 -9.23
C ARG A 265 -42.07 -29.16 -10.24
N TYR A 266 -42.57 -28.39 -11.21
CA TYR A 266 -43.36 -28.92 -12.31
C TYR A 266 -42.60 -30.01 -13.11
N LEU A 267 -41.32 -29.76 -13.43
CA LEU A 267 -40.50 -30.74 -14.14
C LEU A 267 -40.27 -32.01 -13.35
N ARG A 268 -39.97 -31.89 -12.05
CA ARG A 268 -39.72 -33.05 -11.20
C ARG A 268 -40.96 -33.95 -11.10
N GLU A 269 -42.12 -33.36 -10.82
CA GLU A 269 -43.41 -34.07 -10.78
C GLU A 269 -43.69 -34.80 -12.11
N LEU A 270 -43.46 -34.11 -13.22
CA LEU A 270 -43.72 -34.66 -14.54
C LEU A 270 -42.73 -35.78 -14.91
N LEU A 271 -41.44 -35.61 -14.62
CA LEU A 271 -40.41 -36.63 -14.87
C LEU A 271 -40.67 -37.88 -14.02
N ASP A 272 -41.01 -37.71 -12.73
CA ASP A 272 -41.27 -38.82 -11.81
C ASP A 272 -42.51 -39.61 -12.23
N LYS A 273 -43.58 -38.90 -12.62
CA LYS A 273 -44.79 -39.51 -13.17
C LYS A 273 -44.51 -40.38 -14.41
N GLU A 274 -43.53 -39.99 -15.22
CA GLU A 274 -43.14 -40.69 -16.45
C GLU A 274 -42.01 -41.72 -16.21
N GLY A 275 -41.58 -41.94 -14.96
CA GLY A 275 -40.57 -42.93 -14.58
C GLY A 275 -39.11 -42.47 -14.77
N PHE A 276 -38.86 -41.18 -14.98
CA PHE A 276 -37.54 -40.60 -15.24
C PHE A 276 -36.92 -39.98 -13.97
N ILE A 277 -36.88 -40.76 -12.89
CA ILE A 277 -36.49 -40.31 -11.54
C ILE A 277 -35.05 -39.79 -11.50
N ASP A 278 -34.14 -40.44 -12.23
CA ASP A 278 -32.69 -40.12 -12.21
C ASP A 278 -32.28 -38.96 -13.14
N VAL A 279 -33.21 -38.44 -13.97
CA VAL A 279 -32.92 -37.31 -14.87
C VAL A 279 -32.71 -36.05 -14.04
N ILE A 280 -31.52 -35.45 -14.11
CA ILE A 280 -31.19 -34.28 -13.29
C ILE A 280 -31.83 -33.00 -13.85
N ILE A 281 -32.17 -32.09 -12.95
CA ILE A 281 -32.60 -30.72 -13.28
C ILE A 281 -31.43 -29.78 -13.04
N PHE A 282 -30.98 -29.15 -14.12
CA PHE A 282 -29.88 -28.19 -14.13
C PHE A 282 -30.46 -26.77 -14.28
N ALA A 283 -30.09 -25.83 -13.41
CA ALA A 283 -30.50 -24.44 -13.52
C ALA A 283 -29.33 -23.53 -13.90
N SER A 284 -29.56 -22.60 -14.82
CA SER A 284 -28.71 -21.45 -15.11
C SER A 284 -29.58 -20.19 -15.20
N GLY A 285 -29.03 -19.06 -15.67
CA GLY A 285 -29.78 -17.81 -15.77
C GLY A 285 -29.57 -16.84 -14.62
N ASN A 286 -28.58 -15.96 -14.74
CA ASN A 286 -28.32 -14.87 -13.80
C ASN A 286 -28.28 -15.30 -12.31
N LEU A 287 -27.79 -16.51 -12.03
CA LEU A 287 -27.65 -17.05 -10.68
C LEU A 287 -26.50 -16.38 -9.91
N ASP A 288 -26.65 -16.31 -8.60
CA ASP A 288 -25.64 -15.93 -7.61
C ASP A 288 -25.87 -16.75 -6.32
N GLU A 289 -25.04 -16.55 -5.29
CA GLU A 289 -25.15 -17.24 -4.02
C GLU A 289 -26.47 -16.96 -3.27
N TYR A 290 -27.11 -15.80 -3.51
CA TYR A 290 -28.36 -15.41 -2.85
C TYR A 290 -29.55 -16.12 -3.48
N LYS A 291 -29.63 -16.11 -4.82
CA LYS A 291 -30.67 -16.84 -5.57
C LYS A 291 -30.56 -18.33 -5.37
N ILE A 292 -29.32 -18.87 -5.38
CA ILE A 292 -29.10 -20.30 -5.12
C ILE A 292 -29.53 -20.65 -3.70
N LYS A 293 -29.15 -19.83 -2.69
CA LYS A 293 -29.60 -20.05 -1.30
C LYS A 293 -31.12 -20.10 -1.21
N LYS A 294 -31.81 -19.12 -1.80
CA LYS A 294 -33.28 -19.08 -1.83
C LYS A 294 -33.88 -20.35 -2.45
N LEU A 295 -33.40 -20.76 -3.63
CA LEU A 295 -33.87 -21.98 -4.30
C LEU A 295 -33.65 -23.25 -3.47
N VAL A 296 -32.53 -23.32 -2.75
CA VAL A 296 -32.21 -24.45 -1.87
C VAL A 296 -33.09 -24.46 -0.62
N GLU A 297 -33.31 -23.31 0.01
CA GLU A 297 -34.19 -23.15 1.19
C GLU A 297 -35.65 -23.46 0.87
N GLU A 298 -36.12 -23.05 -0.32
CA GLU A 298 -37.43 -23.38 -0.86
C GLU A 298 -37.56 -24.84 -1.33
N LYS A 299 -36.50 -25.65 -1.14
CA LYS A 299 -36.42 -27.06 -1.55
C LYS A 299 -36.76 -27.27 -3.03
N ALA A 300 -36.38 -26.34 -3.91
CA ALA A 300 -36.56 -26.52 -5.33
C ALA A 300 -35.78 -27.77 -5.80
N PRO A 301 -36.40 -28.68 -6.58
CA PRO A 301 -35.78 -29.92 -7.04
C PRO A 301 -34.82 -29.64 -8.21
N ILE A 302 -33.75 -28.93 -7.90
CA ILE A 302 -32.65 -28.60 -8.82
C ILE A 302 -31.41 -29.32 -8.29
N ASP A 303 -30.70 -30.06 -9.14
CA ASP A 303 -29.56 -30.90 -8.77
C ASP A 303 -28.21 -30.19 -9.00
N ALA A 304 -28.20 -29.25 -9.94
CA ALA A 304 -27.00 -28.56 -10.39
C ALA A 304 -27.27 -27.13 -10.84
N PHE A 305 -26.26 -26.26 -10.64
CA PHE A 305 -26.30 -24.85 -11.01
C PHE A 305 -25.13 -24.49 -11.94
N GLY A 306 -25.44 -23.85 -13.06
CA GLY A 306 -24.47 -23.20 -13.93
C GLY A 306 -24.43 -21.72 -13.65
N VAL A 307 -23.30 -21.22 -13.14
CA VAL A 307 -23.17 -19.83 -12.70
C VAL A 307 -22.15 -19.12 -13.59
N GLY A 308 -22.57 -17.99 -14.17
CA GLY A 308 -21.77 -17.20 -15.10
C GLY A 308 -21.35 -15.86 -14.49
N THR A 309 -21.91 -14.77 -15.04
CA THR A 309 -21.56 -13.37 -14.74
C THR A 309 -21.26 -13.10 -13.26
N ASN A 310 -22.20 -13.42 -12.37
CA ASN A 310 -22.10 -13.01 -10.97
C ASN A 310 -20.93 -13.67 -10.25
N MET A 311 -20.61 -14.92 -10.59
CA MET A 311 -19.45 -15.63 -10.04
C MET A 311 -18.16 -15.15 -10.69
N GLY A 312 -18.08 -15.15 -12.03
CA GLY A 312 -16.83 -14.85 -12.72
C GLY A 312 -16.38 -13.40 -12.68
N CYS A 313 -17.31 -12.46 -12.46
CA CYS A 313 -16.97 -11.06 -12.24
C CYS A 313 -16.99 -10.67 -10.76
N SER A 314 -17.33 -11.59 -9.86
CA SER A 314 -17.61 -11.30 -8.44
C SER A 314 -18.48 -10.04 -8.29
N SER A 315 -19.65 -10.02 -8.95
CA SER A 315 -20.41 -8.79 -9.22
C SER A 315 -20.85 -8.01 -7.98
N ASP A 316 -21.01 -8.66 -6.82
CA ASP A 316 -21.33 -8.04 -5.53
C ASP A 316 -20.12 -7.31 -4.91
N LEU A 317 -18.92 -7.83 -5.17
CA LEU A 317 -17.66 -7.33 -4.63
C LEU A 317 -16.52 -7.67 -5.61
N PRO A 318 -16.30 -6.87 -6.66
CA PRO A 318 -15.41 -7.22 -7.78
C PRO A 318 -13.92 -7.15 -7.44
N PHE A 319 -13.58 -6.74 -6.22
CA PHE A 319 -12.21 -6.71 -5.71
C PHE A 319 -12.20 -6.93 -4.19
N THR A 320 -11.08 -7.44 -3.68
CA THR A 320 -10.86 -7.68 -2.25
C THR A 320 -9.71 -6.77 -1.84
N ASP A 321 -9.94 -5.61 -1.21
CA ASP A 321 -8.94 -4.52 -0.89
C ASP A 321 -7.58 -5.03 -0.34
N VAL A 322 -6.80 -5.69 -1.19
CA VAL A 322 -5.51 -6.32 -0.93
C VAL A 322 -4.48 -5.23 -1.15
N ILE A 323 -3.63 -5.04 -0.16
CA ILE A 323 -2.67 -3.94 -0.12
C ILE A 323 -1.29 -4.48 0.21
N TYR A 324 -0.26 -3.84 -0.35
CA TYR A 324 1.14 -4.13 -0.10
C TYR A 324 1.75 -3.00 0.73
N LYS A 325 2.31 -3.33 1.90
CA LYS A 325 2.79 -2.31 2.86
C LYS A 325 4.10 -2.72 3.51
N LEU A 326 5.00 -1.75 3.59
CA LEU A 326 6.28 -1.87 4.30
C LEU A 326 6.04 -2.07 5.79
N GLY A 327 6.58 -3.15 6.35
CA GLY A 327 6.56 -3.46 7.78
C GLY A 327 7.89 -3.16 8.47
N GLU A 328 9.03 -3.33 7.80
CA GLU A 328 10.36 -3.03 8.36
C GLU A 328 11.42 -2.88 7.29
N ILE A 329 12.50 -2.16 7.62
CA ILE A 329 13.68 -1.95 6.78
C ILE A 329 14.95 -2.26 7.56
N LYS A 330 16.01 -2.69 6.88
CA LYS A 330 17.35 -2.89 7.45
C LYS A 330 18.36 -2.26 6.50
N GLU A 331 18.97 -1.17 6.94
CA GLU A 331 20.10 -0.56 6.23
C GLU A 331 21.37 -1.38 6.45
N LYS A 332 22.39 -1.13 5.63
CA LYS A 332 23.67 -1.87 5.72
C LYS A 332 24.30 -1.65 7.10
N GLY A 333 24.53 -2.73 7.83
CA GLY A 333 25.15 -2.70 9.17
C GLY A 333 24.19 -2.38 10.32
N SER A 334 22.88 -2.21 10.06
CA SER A 334 21.89 -1.99 11.11
C SER A 334 21.09 -3.25 11.45
N SER A 335 20.30 -3.21 12.53
CA SER A 335 19.18 -4.14 12.75
C SER A 335 17.97 -3.76 11.88
N PHE A 336 16.97 -4.64 11.81
CA PHE A 336 15.68 -4.28 11.21
C PHE A 336 14.99 -3.24 12.08
N ILE A 337 14.55 -2.15 11.44
CA ILE A 337 13.82 -1.04 12.03
C ILE A 337 12.36 -1.15 11.54
N PRO A 338 11.38 -1.18 12.46
CA PRO A 338 9.98 -1.27 12.12
C PRO A 338 9.50 0.00 11.41
N ALA A 339 8.58 -0.17 10.48
CA ALA A 339 7.96 0.89 9.70
C ALA A 339 6.44 0.70 9.69
N MET A 340 5.70 1.81 9.72
CA MET A 340 4.27 1.81 9.53
C MET A 340 3.80 3.18 9.03
N LYS A 341 2.60 3.21 8.46
CA LYS A 341 1.94 4.45 8.06
C LYS A 341 0.93 4.86 9.13
N LEU A 342 0.91 6.13 9.49
CA LEU A 342 -0.21 6.72 10.24
C LEU A 342 -1.32 7.10 9.25
N SER A 343 -2.54 6.67 9.52
CA SER A 343 -3.74 7.10 8.81
C SER A 343 -4.94 7.02 9.74
N GLU A 344 -5.79 8.05 9.70
CA GLU A 344 -7.05 8.06 10.44
C GLU A 344 -7.93 6.86 10.00
N GLY A 345 -8.41 6.10 10.98
CA GLY A 345 -9.32 4.96 10.76
C GLY A 345 -8.72 3.74 10.03
N LYS A 346 -7.42 3.74 9.69
CA LYS A 346 -6.76 2.64 8.96
C LYS A 346 -5.46 2.24 9.65
N THR A 347 -5.47 1.10 10.33
CA THR A 347 -4.30 0.58 11.06
C THR A 347 -3.47 -0.33 10.18
N THR A 348 -2.21 0.03 9.93
CA THR A 348 -1.19 -0.90 9.40
C THR A 348 -0.24 -1.30 10.52
N TYR A 349 -0.04 -2.59 10.73
CA TYR A 349 0.82 -3.08 11.80
C TYR A 349 2.30 -3.16 11.35
N PRO A 350 3.24 -2.65 12.17
CA PRO A 350 4.67 -2.68 11.88
C PRO A 350 5.26 -4.08 12.03
N GLY A 351 6.46 -4.23 11.48
CA GLY A 351 7.27 -5.43 11.59
C GLY A 351 6.75 -6.60 10.77
N ARG A 352 7.56 -7.65 10.73
CA ARG A 352 7.19 -8.95 10.20
C ARG A 352 6.18 -9.65 11.11
N LYS A 353 5.03 -10.00 10.54
CA LYS A 353 3.89 -10.63 11.20
C LYS A 353 3.83 -12.17 11.06
N GLN A 354 3.06 -12.82 11.92
CA GLN A 354 2.66 -14.22 11.86
C GLN A 354 1.19 -14.35 12.31
N ILE A 355 0.49 -15.35 11.77
CA ILE A 355 -0.88 -15.68 12.14
C ILE A 355 -0.84 -16.96 12.96
N PHE A 356 -1.48 -16.95 14.13
CA PHE A 356 -1.61 -18.12 14.99
C PHE A 356 -3.08 -18.47 15.14
N ARG A 357 -3.49 -19.57 14.50
CA ARG A 357 -4.89 -20.00 14.46
C ARG A 357 -5.20 -20.99 15.57
N GLU A 358 -6.20 -20.68 16.38
CA GLU A 358 -6.69 -21.54 17.43
C GLU A 358 -7.83 -22.43 16.92
N PHE A 359 -7.84 -23.67 17.40
CA PHE A 359 -8.90 -24.64 17.15
C PHE A 359 -9.47 -25.12 18.47
N ASP A 360 -10.76 -25.44 18.52
CA ASP A 360 -11.35 -26.19 19.63
C ASP A 360 -10.98 -27.68 19.55
N LYS A 361 -11.52 -28.48 20.49
CA LYS A 361 -11.24 -29.92 20.58
C LYS A 361 -11.82 -30.69 19.39
N GLU A 362 -12.87 -30.15 18.78
CA GLU A 362 -13.58 -30.66 17.61
C GLU A 362 -12.93 -30.24 16.28
N GLY A 363 -11.84 -29.46 16.34
CA GLY A 363 -11.09 -29.01 15.18
C GLY A 363 -11.75 -27.84 14.43
N LYS A 364 -12.69 -27.12 15.04
CA LYS A 364 -13.25 -25.87 14.49
C LYS A 364 -12.39 -24.68 14.87
N MET A 365 -12.31 -23.73 13.96
CA MET A 365 -11.58 -22.48 14.13
C MET A 365 -12.31 -21.58 15.13
N ILE A 366 -11.63 -21.10 16.17
CA ILE A 366 -12.24 -20.30 17.24
C ILE A 366 -11.66 -18.88 17.39
N GLY A 367 -10.58 -18.59 16.68
CA GLY A 367 -9.96 -17.27 16.62
C GLY A 367 -8.52 -17.33 16.16
N ASP A 368 -8.03 -16.19 15.67
CA ASP A 368 -6.65 -16.03 15.23
C ASP A 368 -5.96 -14.93 16.06
N TRP A 369 -4.67 -15.10 16.32
CA TRP A 369 -3.80 -14.06 16.83
C TRP A 369 -2.89 -13.56 15.71
N LEU A 370 -2.91 -12.25 15.47
CA LEU A 370 -1.93 -11.56 14.64
C LEU A 370 -0.81 -11.03 15.53
N GLY A 371 0.40 -11.52 15.28
CA GLY A 371 1.57 -11.26 16.08
C GLY A 371 2.83 -11.02 15.27
N LEU A 372 3.98 -10.80 15.92
CA LEU A 372 5.29 -10.73 15.28
C LEU A 372 5.80 -12.14 14.90
N ASP A 373 6.60 -12.25 13.84
CA ASP A 373 7.09 -13.54 13.35
C ASP A 373 8.02 -14.29 14.33
N ASN A 374 8.71 -13.51 15.16
CA ASN A 374 9.66 -13.96 16.16
C ASN A 374 9.04 -14.26 17.53
N GLU A 375 7.71 -14.19 17.66
CA GLU A 375 7.04 -14.51 18.91
C GLU A 375 6.35 -15.87 18.90
N THR A 376 6.00 -16.32 20.10
CA THR A 376 5.18 -17.51 20.33
C THR A 376 3.84 -17.03 20.85
N SER A 377 2.76 -17.51 20.23
CA SER A 377 1.39 -17.25 20.65
C SER A 377 0.59 -18.56 20.64
N LYS A 378 -0.64 -18.52 21.15
CA LYS A 378 -1.57 -19.65 21.12
C LYS A 378 -1.99 -19.93 19.68
N GLY A 379 -2.02 -21.20 19.30
CA GLY A 379 -2.48 -21.65 17.99
C GLY A 379 -1.38 -22.01 17.00
N LYS A 380 -1.79 -22.55 15.87
CA LYS A 380 -0.93 -23.04 14.79
C LYS A 380 -0.48 -21.88 13.89
N LYS A 381 0.83 -21.80 13.64
CA LYS A 381 1.40 -20.85 12.66
C LYS A 381 0.91 -21.17 11.25
N LEU A 382 0.39 -20.16 10.55
CA LEU A 382 -0.06 -20.32 9.15
C LEU A 382 0.98 -19.86 8.12
N PHE A 383 1.79 -18.87 8.46
CA PHE A 383 2.78 -18.28 7.57
C PHE A 383 4.07 -19.12 7.56
N ARG A 384 4.48 -19.53 6.36
CA ARG A 384 5.70 -20.32 6.13
C ARG A 384 6.54 -19.73 5.01
N LYS A 385 7.85 -19.99 5.03
CA LYS A 385 8.73 -19.63 3.93
C LYS A 385 8.34 -20.48 2.71
N VAL A 386 8.18 -19.84 1.56
CA VAL A 386 7.74 -20.48 0.30
C VAL A 386 8.71 -20.23 -0.86
N MET A 387 9.58 -19.23 -0.73
CA MET A 387 10.65 -18.92 -1.68
C MET A 387 11.88 -18.40 -0.95
N GLU A 388 13.06 -18.78 -1.41
CA GLU A 388 14.34 -18.31 -0.90
C GLU A 388 15.28 -18.02 -2.08
N LYS A 389 15.96 -16.87 -2.06
CA LYS A 389 16.87 -16.44 -3.14
C LYS A 389 16.20 -16.48 -4.52
N GLY A 390 14.93 -16.07 -4.60
CA GLY A 390 14.15 -16.05 -5.84
C GLY A 390 13.70 -17.43 -6.36
N LYS A 391 13.90 -18.52 -5.60
CA LYS A 391 13.50 -19.87 -6.00
C LYS A 391 12.46 -20.45 -5.04
N ARG A 392 11.40 -21.05 -5.56
CA ARG A 392 10.40 -21.74 -4.74
C ARG A 392 11.03 -22.91 -3.99
N ILE A 393 10.65 -23.09 -2.72
CA ILE A 393 11.20 -24.14 -1.84
C ILE A 393 10.20 -25.26 -1.53
N TYR A 394 9.07 -25.30 -2.24
CA TYR A 394 8.09 -26.39 -2.13
C TYR A 394 7.58 -26.80 -3.51
N ARG A 395 7.12 -28.05 -3.59
CA ARG A 395 6.46 -28.58 -4.78
C ARG A 395 5.00 -28.14 -4.82
N GLU A 396 4.60 -27.52 -5.92
CA GLU A 396 3.19 -27.18 -6.17
C GLU A 396 2.34 -28.46 -6.24
N LYS A 397 1.21 -28.44 -5.54
CA LYS A 397 0.18 -29.49 -5.62
C LYS A 397 -0.72 -29.22 -6.82
N ASN A 398 -1.25 -30.27 -7.44
CA ASN A 398 -2.20 -30.10 -8.53
C ASN A 398 -3.55 -29.56 -8.01
N LEU A 399 -4.42 -29.09 -8.90
CA LEU A 399 -5.68 -28.46 -8.51
C LEU A 399 -6.63 -29.40 -7.75
N GLU A 400 -6.62 -30.69 -8.07
CA GLU A 400 -7.48 -31.67 -7.39
C GLU A 400 -7.04 -31.89 -5.94
N GLU A 401 -5.73 -31.97 -5.70
CA GLU A 401 -5.18 -32.01 -4.34
C GLU A 401 -5.49 -30.73 -3.56
N LYS A 402 -5.35 -29.56 -4.19
CA LYS A 402 -5.69 -28.26 -3.59
C LYS A 402 -7.18 -28.17 -3.23
N LYS A 403 -8.06 -28.67 -4.10
CA LYS A 403 -9.50 -28.76 -3.85
C LYS A 403 -9.81 -29.63 -2.64
N LYS A 404 -9.20 -30.81 -2.54
CA LYS A 404 -9.36 -31.70 -1.37
C LYS A 404 -8.91 -31.02 -0.07
N ILE A 405 -7.76 -30.33 -0.10
CA ILE A 405 -7.24 -29.57 1.04
C ILE A 405 -8.21 -28.44 1.43
N PHE A 406 -8.74 -27.70 0.45
CA PHE A 406 -9.71 -26.65 0.73
C PHE A 406 -10.95 -27.20 1.42
N LEU A 407 -11.54 -28.28 0.90
CA LEU A 407 -12.75 -28.88 1.47
C LEU A 407 -12.51 -29.37 2.92
N GLN A 408 -11.31 -29.91 3.19
CA GLN A 408 -10.89 -30.23 4.56
C GLN A 408 -10.81 -28.98 5.45
N LYS A 409 -10.18 -27.89 5.01
CA LYS A 409 -10.13 -26.64 5.78
C LYS A 409 -11.51 -25.99 5.94
N LEU A 410 -12.38 -26.09 4.94
CA LEU A 410 -13.75 -25.59 5.01
C LEU A 410 -14.56 -26.32 6.09
N SER A 411 -14.23 -27.58 6.39
CA SER A 411 -14.83 -28.32 7.51
C SER A 411 -14.53 -27.70 8.88
N SER A 412 -13.38 -27.04 9.06
CA SER A 412 -13.03 -26.36 10.32
C SER A 412 -13.69 -24.99 10.47
N VAL A 413 -14.27 -24.42 9.40
CA VAL A 413 -14.97 -23.13 9.47
C VAL A 413 -16.27 -23.27 10.29
N PRO A 414 -16.49 -22.43 11.31
CA PRO A 414 -17.75 -22.35 12.05
C PRO A 414 -18.95 -22.14 11.13
N SER A 415 -20.10 -22.72 11.49
CA SER A 415 -21.34 -22.63 10.71
C SER A 415 -21.78 -21.18 10.47
N TYR A 416 -21.67 -20.32 11.48
CA TYR A 416 -22.08 -18.91 11.40
C TYR A 416 -21.28 -18.10 10.35
N LEU A 417 -20.07 -18.54 9.96
CA LEU A 417 -19.27 -17.90 8.92
C LEU A 417 -19.58 -18.42 7.51
N LYS A 418 -20.26 -19.55 7.40
CA LYS A 418 -20.66 -20.15 6.11
C LYS A 418 -21.94 -19.52 5.55
N GLU A 419 -22.67 -18.79 6.38
CA GLU A 419 -23.87 -18.07 5.98
C GLU A 419 -23.51 -16.79 5.23
N ILE A 420 -24.09 -16.60 4.04
CA ILE A 420 -23.75 -15.51 3.13
C ILE A 420 -24.17 -14.12 3.64
N ASP A 421 -25.15 -14.09 4.55
CA ASP A 421 -25.76 -12.90 5.17
C ASP A 421 -25.25 -12.66 6.59
N SER A 422 -24.22 -13.39 7.02
CA SER A 422 -23.72 -13.28 8.39
C SER A 422 -23.10 -11.92 8.66
N SER A 423 -23.60 -11.25 9.69
CA SER A 423 -22.98 -10.06 10.30
C SER A 423 -21.93 -10.41 11.36
N SER A 424 -21.79 -11.70 11.68
CA SER A 424 -20.84 -12.16 12.69
C SER A 424 -19.41 -12.05 12.18
N SER A 425 -18.51 -11.61 13.06
CA SER A 425 -17.08 -11.50 12.76
C SER A 425 -16.31 -12.64 13.41
N TYR A 426 -15.31 -13.15 12.68
CA TYR A 426 -14.33 -14.06 13.26
C TYR A 426 -13.33 -13.27 14.11
N PRO A 427 -13.01 -13.71 15.34
CA PRO A 427 -12.15 -12.95 16.24
C PRO A 427 -10.68 -13.02 15.78
N VAL A 428 -10.19 -11.92 15.22
CA VAL A 428 -8.76 -11.68 14.94
C VAL A 428 -8.21 -10.74 16.01
N ARG A 429 -7.36 -11.28 16.90
CA ARG A 429 -6.82 -10.56 18.06
C ARG A 429 -5.38 -10.15 17.80
N ILE A 430 -4.95 -9.03 18.35
CA ILE A 430 -3.57 -8.54 18.23
C ILE A 430 -2.78 -8.93 19.48
N THR A 431 -1.57 -9.48 19.32
CA THR A 431 -0.73 -9.80 20.47
C THR A 431 -0.25 -8.53 21.18
N LYS A 432 0.00 -8.64 22.49
CA LYS A 432 0.49 -7.51 23.30
C LYS A 432 1.80 -6.93 22.76
N LYS A 433 2.71 -7.77 22.26
CA LYS A 433 3.99 -7.34 21.70
C LYS A 433 3.82 -6.49 20.45
N LEU A 434 2.95 -6.93 19.53
CA LEU A 434 2.66 -6.18 18.31
C LEU A 434 1.93 -4.85 18.64
N LEU A 435 1.01 -4.87 19.59
CA LEU A 435 0.32 -3.66 20.04
C LEU A 435 1.30 -2.65 20.66
N ASN A 436 2.17 -3.08 21.58
CA ASN A 436 3.19 -2.23 22.19
C ASN A 436 4.17 -1.64 21.17
N LEU A 437 4.56 -2.43 20.18
CA LEU A 437 5.40 -1.95 19.08
C LEU A 437 4.68 -0.87 18.26
N THR A 438 3.39 -1.09 17.97
CA THR A 438 2.57 -0.14 17.23
C THR A 438 2.41 1.19 17.99
N THR A 439 2.15 1.14 19.30
CA THR A 439 2.03 2.34 20.14
C THR A 439 3.35 3.11 20.20
N THR A 440 4.45 2.42 20.52
CA THR A 440 5.79 3.04 20.57
C THR A 440 6.15 3.71 19.24
N LEU A 441 5.90 3.03 18.12
CA LEU A 441 6.22 3.57 16.80
C LEU A 441 5.28 4.73 16.42
N THR A 442 4.03 4.74 16.89
CA THR A 442 3.11 5.87 16.69
C THR A 442 3.69 7.14 17.29
N GLU A 443 4.14 7.07 18.54
CA GLU A 443 4.76 8.21 19.24
C GLU A 443 6.04 8.66 18.55
N GLN A 444 6.88 7.72 18.11
CA GLN A 444 8.10 8.04 17.36
C GLN A 444 7.81 8.71 16.02
N ILE A 445 6.79 8.27 15.28
CA ILE A 445 6.41 8.90 14.01
C ILE A 445 5.82 10.28 14.25
N LYS A 446 5.01 10.48 15.29
CA LYS A 446 4.48 11.80 15.67
C LYS A 446 5.62 12.80 15.93
N LYS A 447 6.71 12.38 16.57
CA LYS A 447 7.92 13.21 16.74
C LYS A 447 8.63 13.55 15.43
N ARG A 448 8.55 12.69 14.41
CA ARG A 448 9.19 12.95 13.10
C ARG A 448 8.45 13.98 12.26
N ILE A 449 7.17 14.20 12.52
CA ILE A 449 6.32 15.16 11.81
C ILE A 449 6.18 16.50 12.57
N GLU A 450 6.86 16.66 13.70
CA GLU A 450 6.94 17.95 14.39
C GLU A 450 7.61 19.00 13.50
N GLU A 451 7.07 20.23 13.51
CA GLU A 451 7.60 21.35 12.74
C GLU A 451 9.08 21.60 13.10
N LYS A 452 9.96 21.64 12.09
CA LYS A 452 11.36 22.03 12.26
C LYS A 452 11.48 23.54 12.22
N VAL A 453 11.85 24.08 13.37
CA VAL A 453 12.16 25.49 13.53
C VAL A 453 13.67 25.68 13.57
N VAL A 454 14.16 26.78 13.03
CA VAL A 454 15.56 27.20 13.11
C VAL A 454 15.63 28.60 13.69
N PHE A 455 16.56 28.82 14.61
CA PHE A 455 16.78 30.13 15.21
C PHE A 455 17.91 30.82 14.47
N LEU A 456 17.65 32.02 13.96
CA LEU A 456 18.58 32.84 13.19
C LEU A 456 18.98 34.08 14.00
N ASP A 457 20.19 34.04 14.55
CA ASP A 457 20.81 35.05 15.40
C ASP A 457 21.71 35.99 14.60
N ILE A 458 21.23 37.21 14.36
CA ILE A 458 21.89 38.18 13.48
C ILE A 458 22.84 39.09 14.26
N ASP A 459 24.14 38.96 13.95
CA ASP A 459 25.23 39.89 14.32
C ASP A 459 25.22 40.34 15.79
N THR A 460 24.93 39.43 16.72
CA THR A 460 25.01 39.73 18.16
C THR A 460 26.45 39.80 18.68
N GLN A 461 27.22 40.76 18.15
CA GLN A 461 28.63 41.00 18.43
C GLN A 461 28.83 42.13 19.44
N VAL A 462 30.01 42.11 20.08
CA VAL A 462 30.38 43.10 21.11
C VAL A 462 30.35 44.51 20.53
N ASP A 463 30.82 44.73 19.29
CA ASP A 463 30.85 46.08 18.71
C ASP A 463 29.47 46.71 18.55
N PHE A 464 28.42 45.90 18.35
CA PHE A 464 27.06 46.39 18.18
C PHE A 464 26.27 46.48 19.49
N LEU A 465 26.56 45.63 20.47
CA LEU A 465 25.73 45.47 21.68
C LEU A 465 26.36 46.02 22.98
N ASP A 466 27.68 46.18 23.03
CA ASP A 466 28.37 46.80 24.17
C ASP A 466 28.44 48.32 23.95
N LYS A 467 28.14 49.13 24.98
CA LYS A 467 28.21 50.60 24.91
C LYS A 467 29.61 51.11 24.56
N LYS A 468 30.65 50.30 24.79
CA LYS A 468 32.04 50.57 24.42
C LYS A 468 32.45 49.96 23.08
N GLY A 469 31.50 49.36 22.36
CA GLY A 469 31.70 48.80 21.03
C GLY A 469 31.98 49.88 20.00
N ALA A 470 32.76 49.54 18.97
CA ALA A 470 33.17 50.50 17.94
C ALA A 470 32.00 51.03 17.08
N LEU A 471 30.90 50.28 17.00
CA LEU A 471 29.69 50.64 16.25
C LEU A 471 28.44 50.32 17.08
N TYR A 472 28.42 50.82 18.32
CA TYR A 472 27.33 50.53 19.25
C TYR A 472 25.96 50.98 18.73
N VAL A 473 25.00 50.05 18.77
CA VAL A 473 23.61 50.30 18.38
C VAL A 473 22.86 50.86 19.60
N PRO A 474 22.34 52.11 19.57
CA PRO A 474 21.70 52.70 20.72
C PRO A 474 20.56 51.86 21.31
N GLY A 475 20.75 51.37 22.54
CA GLY A 475 19.79 50.53 23.25
C GLY A 475 19.87 49.04 22.89
N GLY A 476 20.88 48.61 22.13
CA GLY A 476 21.17 47.21 21.87
C GLY A 476 21.50 46.43 23.14
N ASP A 477 22.08 47.08 24.15
CA ASP A 477 22.31 46.51 25.48
C ASP A 477 21.01 46.04 26.16
N LYS A 478 19.88 46.69 25.88
CA LYS A 478 18.57 46.40 26.49
C LYS A 478 17.96 45.09 25.99
N ILE A 479 18.32 44.62 24.79
CA ILE A 479 17.77 43.38 24.23
C ILE A 479 18.58 42.14 24.59
N ILE A 480 19.78 42.28 25.17
CA ILE A 480 20.69 41.16 25.54
C ILE A 480 19.99 40.09 26.37
N ARG A 481 19.12 40.50 27.31
CA ARG A 481 18.34 39.54 28.12
C ARG A 481 17.48 38.63 27.25
N ASN A 482 16.80 39.18 26.24
CA ASN A 482 15.92 38.43 25.35
C ASN A 482 16.71 37.56 24.38
N LEU A 483 17.81 38.09 23.82
CA LEU A 483 18.75 37.32 23.00
C LEU A 483 19.26 36.07 23.74
N LYS A 484 19.65 36.24 25.01
CA LYS A 484 20.08 35.14 25.89
C LYS A 484 18.99 34.07 26.08
N LEU A 485 17.76 34.51 26.33
CA LEU A 485 16.63 33.61 26.56
C LEU A 485 16.33 32.76 25.31
N LEU A 486 16.34 33.38 24.12
CA LEU A 486 16.14 32.69 22.84
C LEU A 486 17.26 31.67 22.58
N THR A 487 18.54 32.07 22.69
CA THR A 487 19.68 31.16 22.50
C THR A 487 19.66 29.99 23.48
N LYS A 488 19.38 30.26 24.77
CA LYS A 488 19.31 29.20 25.79
C LYS A 488 18.16 28.24 25.51
N PHE A 489 16.98 28.75 25.14
CA PHE A 489 15.83 27.91 24.83
C PHE A 489 16.09 27.02 23.62
N ALA A 490 16.60 27.60 22.53
CA ALA A 490 16.93 26.84 21.32
C ALA A 490 17.89 25.69 21.64
N PHE A 491 18.95 25.97 22.40
CA PHE A 491 19.88 24.93 22.85
C PHE A 491 19.20 23.86 23.72
N GLN A 492 18.36 24.24 24.68
CA GLN A 492 17.64 23.30 25.56
C GLN A 492 16.63 22.42 24.83
N LYS A 493 16.01 22.94 23.78
CA LYS A 493 15.05 22.21 22.92
C LYS A 493 15.73 21.51 21.73
N ASN A 494 17.07 21.52 21.67
CA ASN A 494 17.84 20.96 20.57
C ASN A 494 17.45 21.53 19.19
N ILE A 495 17.07 22.81 19.16
CA ILE A 495 16.81 23.60 17.96
C ILE A 495 18.15 24.16 17.47
N LEU A 496 18.44 23.99 16.18
CA LEU A 496 19.68 24.50 15.60
C LEU A 496 19.68 26.03 15.56
N ILE A 497 20.80 26.62 15.97
CA ILE A 497 21.03 28.06 15.88
C ILE A 497 21.97 28.34 14.71
N LEU A 498 21.47 29.05 13.70
CA LEU A 498 22.31 29.69 12.71
C LEU A 498 22.59 31.12 13.21
N SER A 499 23.85 31.50 13.29
CA SER A 499 24.23 32.87 13.64
C SER A 499 24.92 33.51 12.45
N SER A 500 24.72 34.80 12.23
CA SER A 500 25.62 35.60 11.42
C SER A 500 26.69 36.26 12.29
N GLN A 501 27.81 36.61 11.65
CA GLN A 501 28.89 37.36 12.27
C GLN A 501 29.59 38.22 11.22
N ASP A 502 29.53 39.54 11.38
CA ASP A 502 30.35 40.47 10.62
C ASP A 502 31.83 40.27 10.90
N THR A 503 32.60 40.23 9.82
CA THR A 503 33.99 39.79 9.84
C THR A 503 34.81 40.60 8.84
N HIS A 504 35.36 41.71 9.32
CA HIS A 504 36.16 42.62 8.50
C HIS A 504 37.66 42.44 8.68
N ARG A 505 38.41 42.94 7.70
CA ARG A 505 39.86 43.18 7.83
C ARG A 505 40.09 44.64 8.20
N LYS A 506 41.32 45.03 8.54
CA LYS A 506 41.63 46.42 8.95
C LYS A 506 41.43 47.45 7.84
N ASP A 507 41.52 47.00 6.60
CA ASP A 507 41.45 47.77 5.36
C ASP A 507 40.13 47.58 4.60
N ASP A 508 39.07 47.14 5.29
CA ASP A 508 37.80 46.81 4.66
C ASP A 508 37.14 48.06 4.04
N PRO A 509 36.70 48.01 2.77
CA PRO A 509 36.06 49.15 2.11
C PRO A 509 34.80 49.66 2.82
N GLU A 510 34.10 48.80 3.58
CA GLU A 510 32.91 49.19 4.34
C GLU A 510 33.22 50.30 5.37
N PHE A 511 34.49 50.43 5.78
CA PHE A 511 34.92 51.48 6.71
C PHE A 511 34.90 52.90 6.14
N LYS A 512 34.57 53.06 4.85
CA LYS A 512 34.25 54.36 4.25
C LYS A 512 32.87 54.87 4.67
N GLU A 513 31.95 53.95 4.96
CA GLU A 513 30.56 54.24 5.32
C GLU A 513 30.31 54.09 6.83
N PHE A 514 31.08 53.23 7.49
CA PHE A 514 30.97 52.93 8.92
C PHE A 514 32.33 53.08 9.63
N PRO A 515 32.38 53.37 10.94
CA PRO A 515 33.65 53.32 11.66
C PRO A 515 34.24 51.90 11.64
N PRO A 516 35.58 51.73 11.73
CA PRO A 516 36.20 50.42 11.80
C PRO A 516 35.64 49.57 12.94
N HIS A 517 34.98 48.48 12.60
CA HIS A 517 34.24 47.61 13.53
C HIS A 517 34.37 46.15 13.09
N CYS A 518 34.06 45.24 14.01
CA CYS A 518 34.03 43.79 13.79
C CYS A 518 35.29 43.22 13.10
N ILE A 519 36.44 43.88 13.30
CA ILE A 519 37.73 43.47 12.72
C ILE A 519 38.11 42.12 13.30
N LYS A 520 38.33 41.13 12.42
CA LYS A 520 38.59 39.74 12.81
C LYS A 520 39.67 39.64 13.89
N ASN A 521 39.40 38.81 14.89
CA ASN A 521 40.25 38.58 16.08
C ASN A 521 40.33 39.72 17.11
N THR A 522 39.62 40.84 16.91
CA THR A 522 39.49 41.87 17.97
C THR A 522 38.44 41.47 19.01
N LYS A 523 38.35 42.24 20.11
CA LYS A 523 37.28 42.05 21.11
C LYS A 523 35.91 42.34 20.50
N GLY A 524 35.80 43.40 19.71
CA GLY A 524 34.57 43.86 19.06
C GLY A 524 33.95 42.86 18.08
N TYR A 525 34.82 42.14 17.35
CA TYR A 525 34.45 41.04 16.46
C TYR A 525 33.73 39.87 17.15
N LYS A 526 33.99 39.61 18.43
CA LYS A 526 33.42 38.43 19.09
C LYS A 526 31.91 38.57 19.28
N LYS A 527 31.18 37.47 19.16
CA LYS A 527 29.80 37.41 19.66
C LYS A 527 29.76 37.64 21.17
N ILE A 528 28.68 38.23 21.67
CA ILE A 528 28.50 38.37 23.11
C ILE A 528 28.38 36.99 23.77
N LYS A 529 28.84 36.87 25.01
CA LYS A 529 28.81 35.60 25.76
C LYS A 529 27.40 35.02 25.91
N ASP A 530 26.38 35.87 25.84
CA ASP A 530 24.98 35.49 26.03
C ASP A 530 24.36 34.81 24.80
N THR A 531 24.96 34.96 23.61
CA THR A 531 24.51 34.32 22.36
C THR A 531 25.49 33.30 21.80
N LEU A 532 26.65 33.11 22.43
CA LEU A 532 27.68 32.14 22.01
C LEU A 532 27.62 30.85 22.85
N LEU A 533 27.31 29.72 22.21
CA LEU A 533 27.35 28.41 22.84
C LEU A 533 28.79 27.91 23.04
N LYS A 534 28.99 26.93 23.93
CA LYS A 534 30.31 26.30 24.13
C LYS A 534 30.77 25.48 22.92
N LYS A 535 29.83 24.89 22.18
CA LYS A 535 30.09 24.05 21.01
C LYS A 535 29.46 24.71 19.79
N TYR A 536 30.29 25.24 18.91
CA TYR A 536 29.85 25.89 17.67
C TYR A 536 30.86 25.64 16.54
N LYS A 537 30.43 25.89 15.30
CA LYS A 537 31.29 25.86 14.11
C LYS A 537 31.21 27.18 13.37
N ILE A 538 32.36 27.80 13.10
CA ILE A 538 32.46 28.96 12.20
C ILE A 538 32.59 28.45 10.76
N ILE A 539 31.81 29.04 9.86
CA ILE A 539 31.84 28.83 8.42
C ILE A 539 32.20 30.16 7.76
N SER A 540 33.41 30.21 7.22
CA SER A 540 33.90 31.39 6.51
C SER A 540 33.24 31.55 5.14
N PHE A 541 32.90 32.78 4.75
CA PHE A 541 32.43 33.10 3.41
C PHE A 541 33.46 32.80 2.30
N ARG A 542 34.71 32.53 2.67
CA ARG A 542 35.82 32.21 1.76
C ARG A 542 35.95 30.73 1.40
N LYS A 543 35.17 29.85 2.05
CA LYS A 543 35.22 28.41 1.81
C LYS A 543 33.82 27.91 1.45
N ILE A 544 33.73 27.19 0.33
CA ILE A 544 32.52 26.47 -0.05
C ILE A 544 32.65 25.04 0.49
N TYR A 545 31.61 24.56 1.17
CA TYR A 545 31.53 23.20 1.70
C TYR A 545 30.62 22.34 0.82
N SER A 546 30.95 21.06 0.70
CA SER A 546 30.07 20.10 0.01
C SER A 546 28.80 19.81 0.85
N PRO A 547 27.69 19.36 0.22
CA PRO A 547 26.47 19.00 0.95
C PRO A 547 26.69 17.93 2.03
N GLN A 548 27.63 17.01 1.85
CA GLN A 548 27.95 15.98 2.85
C GLN A 548 28.69 16.57 4.06
N GLU A 549 29.62 17.51 3.85
CA GLU A 549 30.29 18.21 4.95
C GLU A 549 29.30 19.06 5.75
N LEU A 550 28.42 19.80 5.07
CA LEU A 550 27.40 20.63 5.72
C LEU A 550 26.43 19.78 6.56
N ARG A 551 26.01 18.59 6.09
CA ARG A 551 25.23 17.64 6.88
C ARG A 551 25.96 17.22 8.15
N LYS A 552 27.24 16.84 8.05
CA LYS A 552 28.06 16.49 9.23
C LYS A 552 28.18 17.65 10.21
N ILE A 553 28.37 18.88 9.72
CA ILE A 553 28.46 20.07 10.57
C ILE A 553 27.13 20.29 11.32
N LYS A 554 26.00 20.29 10.60
CA LYS A 554 24.66 20.41 11.18
C LYS A 554 24.42 19.38 12.29
N ASP A 555 24.82 18.13 12.09
CA ASP A 555 24.56 17.05 13.05
C ASP A 555 25.49 17.12 14.28
N CYS A 556 26.65 17.80 14.18
CA CYS A 556 27.65 17.83 15.24
C CYS A 556 27.60 19.08 16.13
N TYR A 557 27.10 20.20 15.61
CA TYR A 557 27.21 21.50 16.27
C TYR A 557 25.82 22.12 16.49
N PRO A 558 25.44 22.44 17.74
CA PRO A 558 24.14 23.08 18.03
C PRO A 558 24.06 24.54 17.54
N GLN A 559 25.22 25.17 17.28
CA GLN A 559 25.30 26.50 16.70
C GLN A 559 26.31 26.52 15.54
N ILE A 560 25.91 27.13 14.42
CA ILE A 560 26.76 27.37 13.26
C ILE A 560 26.82 28.87 13.04
N ILE A 561 28.02 29.43 12.95
CA ILE A 561 28.23 30.86 12.77
C ILE A 561 28.74 31.10 11.35
N LEU A 562 27.96 31.81 10.55
CA LEU A 562 28.26 32.20 9.18
C LEU A 562 28.96 33.56 9.21
N GLU A 563 30.25 33.58 8.85
CA GLU A 563 30.95 34.85 8.64
C GLU A 563 30.38 35.52 7.39
N LYS A 564 30.25 36.85 7.45
CA LYS A 564 30.01 37.73 6.31
C LYS A 564 30.90 38.96 6.46
N ASN A 565 31.15 39.69 5.37
CA ASN A 565 31.91 40.94 5.39
C ASN A 565 31.14 42.09 4.71
N ILE A 566 29.85 41.87 4.50
CA ILE A 566 28.87 42.85 4.05
C ILE A 566 27.56 42.57 4.82
N LEU A 567 26.61 43.48 4.78
CA LEU A 567 25.32 43.35 5.49
C LEU A 567 24.56 42.05 5.19
N ASN A 568 24.59 41.57 3.95
CA ASN A 568 23.78 40.45 3.50
C ASN A 568 24.36 39.08 3.92
N LEU A 569 23.65 38.35 4.78
CA LEU A 569 23.98 36.98 5.22
C LEU A 569 24.11 35.97 4.07
N PHE A 570 23.33 36.14 2.99
CA PHE A 570 23.36 35.24 1.83
C PHE A 570 24.58 35.49 0.93
N SER A 571 25.44 36.46 1.26
CA SER A 571 26.77 36.59 0.66
C SER A 571 27.71 35.45 1.02
N ASN A 572 27.47 34.75 2.14
CA ASN A 572 28.17 33.51 2.44
C ASN A 572 27.60 32.39 1.55
N PRO A 573 28.43 31.75 0.69
CA PRO A 573 27.94 30.78 -0.30
C PRO A 573 27.36 29.50 0.31
N ASN A 574 27.47 29.32 1.63
CA ASN A 574 26.95 28.16 2.35
C ASN A 574 25.58 28.41 3.01
N THR A 575 25.11 29.65 3.06
CA THR A 575 23.86 30.02 3.77
C THR A 575 22.66 29.27 3.20
N LEU A 576 22.42 29.38 1.89
CA LEU A 576 21.27 28.73 1.25
C LEU A 576 21.40 27.21 1.31
N ASN A 577 22.59 26.67 1.01
CA ASN A 577 22.87 25.23 1.09
C ASN A 577 22.56 24.65 2.49
N LEU A 578 22.91 25.37 3.56
CA LEU A 578 22.58 24.95 4.92
C LEU A 578 21.07 24.98 5.16
N LEU A 579 20.39 26.06 4.77
CA LEU A 579 18.94 26.18 4.91
C LEU A 579 18.21 25.09 4.12
N GLU A 580 18.66 24.73 2.91
CA GLU A 580 18.10 23.63 2.10
C GLU A 580 18.38 22.24 2.70
N ILE A 581 19.55 22.04 3.31
CA ILE A 581 19.89 20.79 4.03
C ILE A 581 19.05 20.66 5.31
N MET A 582 18.72 21.77 5.95
CA MET A 582 17.92 21.83 7.16
C MET A 582 16.44 21.72 6.86
N PHE A 583 16.01 22.36 5.78
CA PHE A 583 14.65 22.51 5.28
C PHE A 583 13.63 22.84 6.39
N PRO A 584 13.82 23.98 7.09
CA PRO A 584 12.92 24.37 8.18
C PRO A 584 11.56 24.86 7.67
N GLU A 585 10.49 24.52 8.36
CA GLU A 585 9.17 25.08 8.13
C GLU A 585 9.09 26.55 8.55
N LYS A 586 9.85 26.96 9.59
CA LYS A 586 9.89 28.32 10.15
C LYS A 586 11.30 28.73 10.56
N VAL A 587 11.65 29.98 10.28
CA VAL A 587 12.91 30.60 10.73
C VAL A 587 12.60 31.75 11.69
N VAL A 588 13.03 31.61 12.95
CA VAL A 588 12.85 32.61 14.01
C VAL A 588 14.05 33.55 14.00
N VAL A 589 13.84 34.81 13.61
CA VAL A 589 14.89 35.82 13.41
C VAL A 589 14.94 36.79 14.58
N TYR A 590 16.14 37.04 15.10
CA TYR A 590 16.43 38.02 16.15
C TYR A 590 17.87 38.54 16.00
N GLY A 591 18.21 39.66 16.65
CA GLY A 591 19.55 40.26 16.56
C GLY A 591 19.55 41.72 16.10
N VAL A 592 20.66 42.18 15.52
CA VAL A 592 20.87 43.60 15.17
C VAL A 592 21.54 43.73 13.80
N VAL A 593 21.37 44.81 13.04
CA VAL A 593 20.45 45.94 13.23
C VAL A 593 19.24 45.78 12.31
N THR A 594 18.06 46.21 12.77
CA THR A 594 16.76 45.96 12.12
C THR A 594 16.72 46.39 10.66
N GLU A 595 17.16 47.61 10.35
CA GLU A 595 17.16 48.18 9.01
C GLU A 595 18.38 47.83 8.14
N TYR A 596 19.34 47.09 8.70
CA TYR A 596 20.57 46.65 8.01
C TYR A 596 20.62 45.11 7.93
N CYS A 597 21.46 44.46 8.73
CA CYS A 597 21.70 43.01 8.64
C CYS A 597 20.44 42.17 8.88
N VAL A 598 19.57 42.57 9.82
CA VAL A 598 18.29 41.86 10.05
C VAL A 598 17.40 42.00 8.83
N LYS A 599 17.34 43.18 8.21
CA LYS A 599 16.59 43.39 6.98
C LYS A 599 17.09 42.48 5.87
N GLU A 600 18.38 42.47 5.59
CA GLU A 600 18.94 41.63 4.52
C GLU A 600 18.72 40.13 4.79
N ALA A 601 18.76 39.70 6.07
CA ALA A 601 18.43 38.33 6.44
C ALA A 601 16.95 37.99 6.19
N VAL A 602 16.01 38.84 6.64
CA VAL A 602 14.56 38.65 6.42
C VAL A 602 14.23 38.66 4.93
N GLU A 603 14.75 39.65 4.20
CA GLU A 603 14.55 39.79 2.76
C GLU A 603 15.11 38.59 1.98
N GLY A 604 16.31 38.12 2.33
CA GLY A 604 16.91 36.94 1.72
C GLY A 604 16.14 35.65 2.02
N LEU A 605 15.60 35.48 3.23
CA LEU A 605 14.73 34.35 3.58
C LEU A 605 13.44 34.37 2.77
N LEU A 606 12.76 35.52 2.71
CA LEU A 606 11.52 35.69 1.94
C LEU A 606 11.74 35.46 0.44
N LYS A 607 12.89 35.87 -0.11
CA LYS A 607 13.24 35.64 -1.52
C LYS A 607 13.42 34.16 -1.86
N ASN A 608 13.75 33.34 -0.87
CA ASN A 608 13.92 31.88 -1.01
C ASN A 608 12.75 31.10 -0.38
N ASP A 609 11.57 31.73 -0.30
CA ASP A 609 10.30 31.12 0.15
C ASP A 609 10.30 30.51 1.57
N PHE A 610 11.19 30.98 2.45
CA PHE A 610 11.15 30.60 3.87
C PHE A 610 10.11 31.41 4.65
N LYS A 611 9.36 30.75 5.53
CA LYS A 611 8.50 31.44 6.50
C LYS A 611 9.33 32.05 7.62
N VAL A 612 9.13 33.34 7.86
CA VAL A 612 9.92 34.13 8.80
C VAL A 612 9.06 34.54 10.00
N ILE A 613 9.57 34.31 11.20
CA ILE A 613 9.02 34.82 12.46
C ILE A 613 10.03 35.81 13.04
N LEU A 614 9.66 37.07 13.17
CA LEU A 614 10.52 38.12 13.72
C LEU A 614 10.19 38.35 15.21
N VAL A 615 11.21 38.30 16.07
CA VAL A 615 11.05 38.51 17.52
C VAL A 615 11.27 39.99 17.86
N GLU A 616 10.18 40.74 18.00
CA GLU A 616 10.17 42.20 18.06
C GLU A 616 10.95 42.78 19.26
N ASP A 617 10.88 42.12 20.41
CA ASP A 617 11.58 42.54 21.63
C ASP A 617 13.02 41.99 21.70
N ALA A 618 13.50 41.31 20.67
CA ALA A 618 14.86 40.79 20.52
C ALA A 618 15.56 41.29 19.25
N ILE A 619 15.04 42.37 18.65
CA ILE A 619 15.73 43.12 17.61
C ILE A 619 15.93 44.58 18.02
N LYS A 620 16.91 45.25 17.42
CA LYS A 620 17.15 46.67 17.67
C LYS A 620 17.38 47.46 16.38
N GLU A 621 16.72 48.60 16.28
CA GLU A 621 16.79 49.59 15.21
C GLU A 621 17.63 50.81 15.62
N ILE A 622 18.18 51.53 14.64
CA ILE A 622 18.77 52.87 14.83
C ILE A 622 17.69 53.93 14.58
N SER A 623 16.91 53.77 13.50
CA SER A 623 15.80 54.64 13.11
C SER A 623 14.46 53.95 13.32
N LYS A 624 13.69 54.47 14.28
CA LYS A 624 12.31 54.00 14.53
C LYS A 624 11.41 54.16 13.30
N LYS A 625 11.60 55.23 12.53
CA LYS A 625 10.85 55.50 11.29
C LYS A 625 11.12 54.43 10.22
N GLU A 626 12.38 54.05 10.02
CA GLU A 626 12.73 53.00 9.05
C GLU A 626 12.24 51.63 9.51
N LYS A 627 12.34 51.33 10.82
CA LYS A 627 11.74 50.11 11.38
C LYS A 627 10.26 50.02 11.09
N ASP A 628 9.48 51.04 11.42
CA ASP A 628 8.01 51.01 11.27
C ASP A 628 7.61 50.84 9.79
N LYS A 629 8.38 51.42 8.86
CA LYS A 629 8.22 51.22 7.41
C LYS A 629 8.52 49.76 7.01
N LEU A 630 9.63 49.19 7.46
CA LEU A 630 9.99 47.79 7.19
C LEU A 630 8.97 46.82 7.76
N PHE A 631 8.49 47.05 8.98
CA PHE A 631 7.48 46.20 9.62
C PHE A 631 6.18 46.17 8.81
N SER A 632 5.75 47.31 8.28
CA SER A 632 4.57 47.38 7.40
C SER A 632 4.77 46.57 6.12
N ILE A 633 5.96 46.64 5.50
CA ILE A 633 6.30 45.87 4.29
C ILE A 633 6.33 44.37 4.60
N TRP A 634 7.03 43.98 5.66
CA TRP A 634 7.18 42.57 6.06
C TRP A 634 5.88 41.91 6.47
N LYS A 635 5.01 42.64 7.18
CA LYS A 635 3.67 42.14 7.51
C LYS A 635 2.85 41.84 6.26
N LYS A 636 2.92 42.70 5.24
CA LYS A 636 2.25 42.46 3.94
C LYS A 636 2.85 41.27 3.17
N ARG A 637 4.11 40.93 3.43
CA ARG A 637 4.83 39.80 2.84
C ARG A 637 4.75 38.52 3.66
N GLY A 638 3.91 38.49 4.70
CA GLY A 638 3.65 37.29 5.49
C GLY A 638 4.69 36.99 6.58
N VAL A 639 5.52 37.96 6.97
CA VAL A 639 6.37 37.82 8.17
C VAL A 639 5.47 37.84 9.40
N GLU A 640 5.60 36.81 10.24
CA GLU A 640 4.92 36.73 11.52
C GLU A 640 5.72 37.49 12.57
N PHE A 641 5.02 38.24 13.43
CA PHE A 641 5.65 39.04 14.49
C PHE A 641 5.28 38.45 15.85
N THR A 642 6.27 38.33 16.72
CA THR A 642 6.11 37.74 18.06
C THR A 642 7.02 38.42 19.07
N THR A 643 6.83 38.07 20.35
CA THR A 643 7.72 38.47 21.45
C THR A 643 8.45 37.26 21.99
N THR A 644 9.57 37.48 22.66
CA THR A 644 10.37 36.45 23.31
C THR A 644 9.50 35.60 24.23
N LYS A 645 8.65 36.21 25.06
CA LYS A 645 7.74 35.46 25.94
C LYS A 645 6.76 34.57 25.16
N LYS A 646 6.19 35.08 24.06
CA LYS A 646 5.17 34.38 23.28
C LYS A 646 5.77 33.20 22.52
N ILE A 647 6.88 33.39 21.79
CA ILE A 647 7.51 32.33 21.00
C ILE A 647 8.06 31.19 21.88
N LEU A 648 8.61 31.52 23.05
CA LEU A 648 9.09 30.52 24.00
C LEU A 648 7.95 29.67 24.59
N LYS A 649 6.75 30.26 24.74
CA LYS A 649 5.56 29.52 25.15
C LYS A 649 5.04 28.63 24.03
N GLU A 650 4.86 29.19 22.83
CA GLU A 650 4.35 28.48 21.66
C GLU A 650 5.21 27.26 21.30
N LEU A 651 6.54 27.42 21.29
CA LEU A 651 7.47 26.31 21.05
C LEU A 651 7.73 25.46 22.31
N GLY A 652 7.32 25.95 23.48
CA GLY A 652 7.50 25.29 24.78
C GLY A 652 6.44 24.23 25.07
N ASP A 653 5.21 24.51 24.64
CA ASP A 653 4.00 23.68 24.80
C ASP A 653 3.93 22.52 23.78
N ILE A 654 4.86 22.47 22.81
CA ILE A 654 5.12 21.30 21.97
C ILE A 654 5.84 20.25 22.85
N LYS A 655 5.08 19.28 23.35
CA LYS A 655 5.54 18.18 24.21
C LYS A 655 5.44 16.83 23.52
#